data_AF-A0A1V4JLY5-F1
#
_entry.id   AF-A0A1V4JLY5-F1
#
_cell.length_a   1.000
_cell.length_b   1.000
_cell.length_c   1.000
_cell.angle_alpha   90.00
_cell.angle_beta   90.00
_cell.angle_gamma   90.00
#
_symmetry.space_group_name_H-M   'P 1'
#
loop_
_entity.id
_entity.type
_entity.pdbx_description
1 polymer ?
#
loop_
_entity_poly.entity_id
_entity_poly.type
_entity_poly.pdbx_seq_one_letter_code
_entity_poly.pdbx_strand_id
1 'polypeptide(L)'
;MAPSSERLFDSLGHFGRLQACVYFASVFQAMSCGIHYLASVFMAVTPNFVCGIHGNVSNILFYNSSESSIEDIWTLWTSTENYIVVQLENGEIWELNQCSRSKREVGLDLAYEYKGNKSIYSCSDGFLYDDTKWKSTVVTQWDLVCDREWLAKLIQPTFMLGVLIGAVIFGDIADRLGRQRVIWFTSAGQFLFGIAVAFTYDYYSFVIVRFLLAMVSSGYLVVAFVYVTEFVGIKARTWASMHVHAFFAMGIMVVALVGFLVRTWWVYQIFLSVATLPFILCCWMLPETPFWLLSEKRYEDAQKVVDIMARWNKVTTPCKVSELYSVQQDDPVRDRTGDNGTSSRKKHNILDLFCNWHIARRTITVWLIWFTGSLGYYVFSLSSVSLGGNEYLNLFLIGAVELPCYIIACIGMDKLGRRNTLIPFLILSALICVLIMFIPQDFSILIILANMAGKFSIGVAFGLIYLYTAELYPTIVRSLAVGSGSMMCRVGSVVAPFCVYLRSVWIFMPLLLVGIMALLSGILTIMLPETLGKPLTNTLVEATEMGRNGKSCSGKTPPGQSAPPRQRTPSSPAPLLRPSRKSDSSSSPGASLLWLCTLEMAAPKVAVVGAGVVGLSTALCIVETFPSCSVTVLSDQFSPNTTSNVAAGILIPHTYPGTPIHVQKQWFKETFTYLFALSNSNEASEAGVHLVSGWQIFKNTPTPKEELPFWSDVVLGFRPMSEAELQKFPQHQFGQAFTTLKCECPPYLLWLEKRLKANGVQMYTRKVADLWELHSEYNIIVNCTGIGAHQLVGDEKLLPVRGQVLKVHAPWVKNFIRDGDGLTYIYPGIHSVTLGGTREQEKWSLSPDPGTTKDIFDRCCSLEPSLWGAQNIEVKVGLRPSRWCVRLERQVLSRGGVKLPVVHNYGHGAGGFSVHRGTAKEAARLVGECIAALQGSSSRAKL
;
A
#
# COMPACT_ATOMS: atom_id res chain seq x y z
N MET A 1 13.18 -35.32 -3.14
CA MET A 1 11.84 -35.68 -2.62
C MET A 1 10.77 -35.81 -3.71
N ALA A 2 10.71 -34.97 -4.75
CA ALA A 2 9.65 -35.07 -5.79
C ALA A 2 9.58 -36.42 -6.57
N PRO A 3 10.70 -37.05 -7.02
CA PRO A 3 10.59 -38.28 -7.81
C PRO A 3 10.25 -39.53 -6.97
N SER A 4 10.42 -39.50 -5.64
CA SER A 4 10.11 -40.62 -4.75
C SER A 4 8.64 -40.62 -4.29
N SER A 5 8.00 -39.45 -4.19
CA SER A 5 6.60 -39.33 -3.76
C SER A 5 5.58 -39.85 -4.77
N GLU A 6 5.88 -39.76 -6.07
CA GLU A 6 4.94 -40.23 -7.11
C GLU A 6 4.88 -41.75 -7.19
N ARG A 7 6.00 -42.44 -6.97
CA ARG A 7 6.06 -43.91 -6.93
C ARG A 7 5.15 -44.50 -5.85
N LEU A 8 4.98 -43.80 -4.73
CA LEU A 8 4.05 -44.17 -3.66
C LEU A 8 2.60 -44.13 -4.16
N PHE A 9 2.20 -43.06 -4.86
CA PHE A 9 0.85 -42.93 -5.41
C PHE A 9 0.59 -43.79 -6.64
N ASP A 10 1.62 -44.09 -7.44
CA ASP A 10 1.51 -45.06 -8.54
C ASP A 10 1.21 -46.47 -8.01
N SER A 11 1.72 -46.81 -6.82
CA SER A 11 1.47 -48.09 -6.16
C SER A 11 0.14 -48.13 -5.39
N LEU A 12 -0.22 -47.04 -4.70
CA LEU A 12 -1.40 -46.97 -3.82
C LEU A 12 -2.67 -46.45 -4.51
N GLY A 13 -2.55 -45.87 -5.70
CA GLY A 13 -3.60 -45.11 -6.37
C GLY A 13 -3.54 -43.61 -6.09
N HIS A 14 -3.76 -42.81 -7.15
CA HIS A 14 -3.68 -41.34 -7.07
C HIS A 14 -4.86 -40.71 -6.32
N PHE A 15 -6.02 -41.38 -6.25
CA PHE A 15 -7.21 -40.94 -5.50
C PHE A 15 -8.12 -42.14 -5.12
N GLY A 16 -7.77 -42.84 -4.06
CA GLY A 16 -8.51 -43.98 -3.51
C GLY A 16 -9.52 -43.61 -2.41
N ARG A 17 -10.11 -44.63 -1.76
CA ARG A 17 -11.25 -44.47 -0.84
C ARG A 17 -10.89 -43.72 0.44
N LEU A 18 -9.76 -44.06 1.07
CA LEU A 18 -9.30 -43.35 2.26
C LEU A 18 -8.97 -41.89 1.93
N GLN A 19 -8.28 -41.67 0.81
CA GLN A 19 -7.91 -40.34 0.34
C GLN A 19 -9.15 -39.49 0.10
N ALA A 20 -10.20 -40.04 -0.52
CA ALA A 20 -11.48 -39.37 -0.69
C ALA A 20 -12.16 -39.03 0.66
N CYS A 21 -12.16 -39.96 1.62
CA CYS A 21 -12.74 -39.72 2.95
C CYS A 21 -12.01 -38.59 3.70
N VAL A 22 -10.68 -38.68 3.78
CA VAL A 22 -9.81 -37.67 4.41
C VAL A 22 -9.96 -36.31 3.72
N TYR A 23 -10.05 -36.33 2.40
CA TYR A 23 -10.27 -35.15 1.57
C TYR A 23 -11.62 -34.48 1.87
N PHE A 24 -12.75 -35.20 1.76
CA PHE A 24 -14.07 -34.61 1.98
C PHE A 24 -14.24 -34.13 3.41
N ALA A 25 -13.69 -34.85 4.39
CA ALA A 25 -13.66 -34.38 5.78
C ALA A 25 -12.93 -33.04 5.87
N SER A 26 -11.68 -32.95 5.41
CA SER A 26 -10.85 -31.75 5.54
C SER A 26 -11.42 -30.55 4.76
N VAL A 27 -11.99 -30.80 3.59
CA VAL A 27 -12.54 -29.77 2.71
C VAL A 27 -13.88 -29.24 3.20
N PHE A 28 -14.69 -30.06 3.90
CA PHE A 28 -15.95 -29.59 4.49
C PHE A 28 -15.73 -28.40 5.43
N GLN A 29 -14.67 -28.39 6.23
CA GLN A 29 -14.34 -27.26 7.10
C GLN A 29 -13.83 -26.01 6.36
N ALA A 30 -13.38 -26.14 5.11
CA ALA A 30 -13.08 -24.97 4.29
C ALA A 30 -14.34 -24.09 4.08
N MET A 31 -15.53 -24.70 4.14
CA MET A 31 -16.81 -23.98 4.19
C MET A 31 -16.87 -23.04 5.39
N SER A 32 -16.44 -23.49 6.57
CA SER A 32 -16.41 -22.66 7.78
C SER A 32 -15.46 -21.45 7.64
N CYS A 33 -14.34 -21.62 6.93
CA CYS A 33 -13.48 -20.49 6.60
C CYS A 33 -14.22 -19.46 5.73
N GLY A 34 -14.91 -19.92 4.68
CA GLY A 34 -15.76 -19.06 3.84
C GLY A 34 -16.82 -18.30 4.64
N ILE A 35 -17.44 -19.00 5.59
CA ILE A 35 -18.43 -18.44 6.50
C ILE A 35 -17.84 -17.26 7.29
N HIS A 36 -16.77 -17.48 8.04
CA HIS A 36 -16.26 -16.44 8.93
C HIS A 36 -15.60 -15.27 8.20
N TYR A 37 -15.04 -15.49 7.01
CA TYR A 37 -14.42 -14.44 6.20
C TYR A 37 -15.41 -13.39 5.71
N LEU A 38 -16.63 -13.81 5.32
CA LEU A 38 -17.68 -12.90 4.88
C LEU A 38 -18.80 -12.68 5.92
N ALA A 39 -18.70 -13.26 7.12
CA ALA A 39 -19.68 -13.06 8.17
C ALA A 39 -19.90 -11.57 8.52
N SER A 40 -18.84 -10.76 8.45
CA SER A 40 -18.89 -9.31 8.76
C SER A 40 -19.82 -8.51 7.83
N VAL A 41 -20.11 -9.04 6.63
CA VAL A 41 -20.88 -8.35 5.60
C VAL A 41 -22.29 -7.98 6.07
N PHE A 42 -22.94 -8.86 6.84
CA PHE A 42 -24.26 -8.59 7.44
C PHE A 42 -24.18 -8.20 8.92
N MET A 43 -23.09 -8.56 9.61
CA MET A 43 -22.90 -8.25 11.03
C MET A 43 -22.57 -6.77 11.29
N ALA A 44 -21.81 -6.13 10.40
CA ALA A 44 -21.33 -4.75 10.56
C ALA A 44 -22.03 -3.76 9.60
N VAL A 45 -23.25 -4.08 9.17
CA VAL A 45 -24.07 -3.16 8.36
C VAL A 45 -24.48 -1.97 9.22
N THR A 46 -24.40 -0.78 8.62
CA THR A 46 -24.94 0.45 9.20
C THR A 46 -26.35 0.66 8.63
N PRO A 47 -27.43 0.42 9.40
CA PRO A 47 -28.78 0.76 8.97
C PRO A 47 -28.95 2.27 8.89
N ASN A 48 -30.06 2.74 8.30
CA ASN A 48 -30.42 4.16 8.37
C ASN A 48 -30.60 4.58 9.83
N PHE A 49 -30.21 5.82 10.15
CA PHE A 49 -30.27 6.30 11.52
C PHE A 49 -30.45 7.81 11.59
N VAL A 50 -30.99 8.29 12.71
CA VAL A 50 -31.13 9.71 13.05
C VAL A 50 -30.73 9.96 14.50
N CYS A 51 -30.43 11.21 14.83
CA CYS A 51 -30.12 11.65 16.18
C CYS A 51 -31.26 11.33 17.17
N GLY A 52 -30.95 10.75 18.33
CA GLY A 52 -31.92 10.51 19.39
C GLY A 52 -32.40 11.78 20.10
N ILE A 53 -33.62 11.74 20.65
CA ILE A 53 -34.22 12.81 21.45
C ILE A 53 -34.86 12.26 22.72
N HIS A 54 -34.82 13.07 23.78
CA HIS A 54 -35.51 12.81 25.04
C HIS A 54 -36.85 13.53 25.09
N GLY A 55 -37.95 12.77 25.17
CA GLY A 55 -39.31 13.27 25.32
C GLY A 55 -40.31 12.44 24.51
N ASN A 56 -41.57 12.41 24.93
CA ASN A 56 -42.62 11.77 24.15
C ASN A 56 -42.91 12.62 22.91
N VAL A 57 -42.86 11.96 21.75
CA VAL A 57 -43.12 12.56 20.45
C VAL A 57 -44.63 12.62 20.24
N SER A 58 -45.15 13.81 19.94
CA SER A 58 -46.57 14.01 19.65
C SER A 58 -46.88 13.88 18.16
N ASN A 59 -46.06 14.48 17.30
CA ASN A 59 -46.23 14.46 15.84
C ASN A 59 -44.87 14.35 15.14
N ILE A 60 -44.82 13.59 14.05
CA ILE A 60 -43.64 13.48 13.19
C ILE A 60 -44.01 13.90 11.78
N LEU A 61 -43.17 14.74 11.18
CA LEU A 61 -43.38 15.25 9.84
C LEU A 61 -42.17 14.94 8.96
N PHE A 62 -42.45 14.26 7.84
CA PHE A 62 -41.46 13.95 6.80
C PHE A 62 -42.01 14.41 5.46
N TYR A 63 -41.43 15.46 4.89
CA TYR A 63 -42.00 16.20 3.75
C TYR A 63 -43.45 16.65 4.02
N ASN A 64 -44.43 16.04 3.33
CA ASN A 64 -45.86 16.34 3.43
C ASN A 64 -46.67 15.27 4.18
N SER A 65 -46.04 14.19 4.62
CA SER A 65 -46.70 13.12 5.36
C SER A 65 -46.50 13.34 6.86
N SER A 66 -47.60 13.40 7.60
CA SER A 66 -47.60 13.33 9.07
C SER A 66 -47.83 11.88 9.49
N GLU A 67 -46.82 11.25 10.08
CA GLU A 67 -46.91 9.87 10.56
C GLU A 67 -46.84 9.80 12.08
N SER A 68 -47.43 8.76 12.65
CA SER A 68 -47.51 8.56 14.11
C SER A 68 -46.32 7.77 14.68
N SER A 69 -45.62 6.99 13.85
CA SER A 69 -44.41 6.25 14.23
C SER A 69 -43.23 6.62 13.32
N ILE A 70 -42.03 6.63 13.90
CA ILE A 70 -40.77 6.81 13.15
C ILE A 70 -40.54 5.62 12.20
N GLU A 71 -41.08 4.45 12.53
CA GLU A 71 -40.90 3.20 11.76
C GLU A 71 -41.45 3.29 10.33
N ASP A 72 -42.58 3.98 10.15
CA ASP A 72 -43.23 4.14 8.85
C ASP A 72 -42.45 5.09 7.92
N ILE A 73 -41.66 6.01 8.50
CA ILE A 73 -40.84 6.99 7.77
C ILE A 73 -39.63 6.34 7.11
N TRP A 74 -39.08 5.26 7.68
CA TRP A 74 -37.94 4.56 7.09
C TRP A 74 -38.22 4.05 5.67
N THR A 75 -39.48 3.72 5.37
CA THR A 75 -39.91 3.26 4.04
C THR A 75 -39.88 4.36 2.98
N LEU A 76 -39.95 5.63 3.40
CA LEU A 76 -39.96 6.82 2.55
C LEU A 76 -38.56 7.46 2.41
N TRP A 77 -37.55 6.93 3.11
CA TRP A 77 -36.22 7.51 3.17
C TRP A 77 -35.43 7.28 1.87
N THR A 78 -35.22 8.35 1.10
CA THR A 78 -34.61 8.29 -0.24
C THR A 78 -33.22 8.92 -0.36
N SER A 79 -32.83 9.84 0.54
CA SER A 79 -31.58 10.60 0.43
C SER A 79 -30.92 10.90 1.79
N THR A 80 -29.61 11.13 1.78
CA THR A 80 -28.78 11.48 2.95
C THR A 80 -28.95 12.92 3.43
N GLU A 81 -29.62 13.79 2.64
CA GLU A 81 -29.93 15.18 3.04
C GLU A 81 -31.30 15.33 3.71
N ASN A 82 -32.02 14.22 3.88
CA ASN A 82 -33.34 14.23 4.49
C ASN A 82 -33.22 14.40 6.01
N TYR A 83 -34.10 15.22 6.59
CA TYR A 83 -34.18 15.44 8.02
C TYR A 83 -35.60 15.19 8.51
N ILE A 84 -35.74 14.67 9.72
CA ILE A 84 -37.06 14.42 10.31
C ILE A 84 -37.42 15.59 11.20
N VAL A 85 -38.60 16.15 11.03
CA VAL A 85 -39.13 17.18 11.94
C VAL A 85 -40.00 16.48 12.97
N VAL A 86 -39.69 16.68 14.24
CA VAL A 86 -40.38 16.05 15.37
C VAL A 86 -40.88 17.12 16.32
N GLN A 87 -42.15 17.00 16.71
CA GLN A 87 -42.75 17.81 17.77
C GLN A 87 -42.88 16.98 19.04
N LEU A 88 -42.42 17.53 20.16
CA LEU A 88 -42.54 16.94 21.49
C LEU A 88 -43.83 17.41 22.17
N GLU A 89 -44.35 16.63 23.13
CA GLU A 89 -45.54 16.99 23.93
C GLU A 89 -45.41 18.33 24.68
N ASN A 90 -44.18 18.75 24.99
CA ASN A 90 -43.88 20.05 25.60
C ASN A 90 -43.99 21.25 24.63
N GLY A 91 -44.33 21.00 23.36
CA GLY A 91 -44.48 22.00 22.30
C GLY A 91 -43.18 22.32 21.54
N GLU A 92 -42.04 21.71 21.90
CA GLU A 92 -40.76 21.95 21.21
C GLU A 92 -40.69 21.22 19.86
N ILE A 93 -40.08 21.88 18.87
CA ILE A 93 -39.89 21.31 17.52
C ILE A 93 -38.40 21.13 17.24
N TRP A 94 -38.03 19.90 16.87
CA TRP A 94 -36.67 19.46 16.59
C TRP A 94 -36.52 18.95 15.15
N GLU A 95 -35.39 19.26 14.53
CA GLU A 95 -34.98 18.70 13.24
C GLU A 95 -33.85 17.69 13.48
N LEU A 96 -34.09 16.43 13.13
CA LEU A 96 -33.15 15.33 13.34
C LEU A 96 -32.40 15.03 12.04
N ASN A 97 -31.09 15.29 12.04
CA ASN A 97 -30.16 14.78 11.03
C ASN A 97 -29.45 13.52 11.56
N GLN A 98 -28.64 12.89 10.71
CA GLN A 98 -27.83 11.73 11.08
C GLN A 98 -26.83 12.03 12.21
N CYS A 99 -26.14 13.18 12.18
CA CYS A 99 -25.06 13.51 13.13
C CYS A 99 -25.26 14.83 13.90
N SER A 100 -26.41 15.48 13.74
CA SER A 100 -26.73 16.72 14.45
C SER A 100 -28.24 16.81 14.65
N ARG A 101 -28.68 17.52 15.69
CA ARG A 101 -30.09 17.91 15.84
C ARG A 101 -30.20 19.41 16.00
N SER A 102 -31.23 20.00 15.41
CA SER A 102 -31.45 21.45 15.46
C SER A 102 -32.78 21.76 16.14
N LYS A 103 -32.78 22.62 17.16
CA LYS A 103 -34.00 23.12 17.80
C LYS A 103 -34.48 24.38 17.08
N ARG A 104 -35.77 24.47 16.80
CA ARG A 104 -36.39 25.69 16.25
C ARG A 104 -36.73 26.66 17.39
N GLU A 105 -36.29 27.90 17.30
CA GLU A 105 -36.49 28.87 18.40
C GLU A 105 -37.80 29.65 18.30
N VAL A 106 -38.33 29.89 17.09
CA VAL A 106 -39.52 30.73 16.89
C VAL A 106 -40.41 30.19 15.77
N GLY A 107 -41.46 29.44 16.10
CA GLY A 107 -42.48 29.03 15.13
C GLY A 107 -43.54 28.14 15.76
N LEU A 108 -44.81 28.54 15.66
CA LEU A 108 -45.97 27.75 16.11
C LEU A 108 -46.42 26.72 15.05
N ASP A 109 -46.00 26.86 13.79
CA ASP A 109 -46.47 26.04 12.68
C ASP A 109 -45.54 24.85 12.41
N LEU A 110 -46.12 23.63 12.41
CA LEU A 110 -45.45 22.39 12.04
C LEU A 110 -45.29 22.30 10.50
N ALA A 111 -44.30 23.01 9.96
CA ALA A 111 -43.93 22.95 8.54
C ALA A 111 -42.59 22.25 8.34
N TYR A 112 -42.41 21.53 7.21
CA TYR A 112 -41.12 20.90 6.89
C TYR A 112 -40.04 21.97 6.68
N GLU A 113 -40.32 22.97 5.85
CA GLU A 113 -39.42 24.11 5.62
C GLU A 113 -39.55 25.18 6.71
N TYR A 114 -38.41 25.58 7.29
CA TYR A 114 -38.34 26.64 8.31
C TYR A 114 -37.20 27.62 8.00
N LYS A 115 -37.53 28.91 7.93
CA LYS A 115 -36.63 30.02 7.60
C LYS A 115 -36.15 30.84 8.82
N GLY A 116 -36.47 30.43 10.05
CA GLY A 116 -36.05 31.13 11.26
C GLY A 116 -34.74 30.63 11.86
N ASN A 117 -34.36 31.18 13.02
CA ASN A 117 -33.15 30.80 13.74
C ASN A 117 -33.25 29.39 14.34
N LYS A 118 -32.15 28.64 14.26
CA LYS A 118 -32.01 27.27 14.74
C LYS A 118 -30.80 27.15 15.66
N SER A 119 -30.93 26.48 16.80
CA SER A 119 -29.80 26.12 17.66
C SER A 119 -29.39 24.66 17.43
N ILE A 120 -28.13 24.43 17.09
CA ILE A 120 -27.59 23.11 16.72
C ILE A 120 -26.96 22.44 17.94
N TYR A 121 -27.31 21.17 18.17
CA TYR A 121 -26.81 20.33 19.24
C TYR A 121 -26.22 19.02 18.68
N SER A 122 -25.26 18.46 19.40
CA SER A 122 -24.71 17.13 19.12
C SER A 122 -25.61 16.02 19.66
N CYS A 123 -25.50 14.82 19.06
CA CYS A 123 -26.26 13.63 19.42
C CYS A 123 -25.67 12.93 20.65
N SER A 124 -25.78 13.57 21.82
CA SER A 124 -25.32 13.01 23.09
C SER A 124 -26.26 11.96 23.68
N ASP A 125 -27.53 11.96 23.26
CA ASP A 125 -28.59 11.09 23.80
C ASP A 125 -28.78 9.79 22.99
N GLY A 126 -27.79 9.37 22.22
CA GLY A 126 -27.84 8.18 21.37
C GLY A 126 -28.47 8.41 20.00
N PHE A 127 -28.74 7.31 19.30
CA PHE A 127 -29.25 7.29 17.92
C PHE A 127 -30.49 6.40 17.80
N LEU A 128 -31.39 6.77 16.90
CA LEU A 128 -32.54 5.96 16.50
C LEU A 128 -32.21 5.29 15.18
N TYR A 129 -32.24 3.96 15.15
CA TYR A 129 -31.89 3.13 14.00
C TYR A 129 -33.13 2.53 13.34
N ASP A 130 -33.07 2.34 12.03
CA ASP A 130 -34.06 1.57 11.27
C ASP A 130 -33.93 0.07 11.58
N ASP A 131 -34.93 -0.48 12.27
CA ASP A 131 -34.98 -1.87 12.71
C ASP A 131 -35.85 -2.78 11.81
N THR A 132 -36.44 -2.22 10.74
CA THR A 132 -37.34 -2.94 9.82
C THR A 132 -36.64 -4.14 9.16
N LYS A 133 -35.39 -3.93 8.75
CA LYS A 133 -34.55 -4.92 8.08
C LYS A 133 -33.60 -5.64 9.03
N TRP A 134 -33.01 -4.92 9.98
CA TRP A 134 -31.98 -5.44 10.90
C TRP A 134 -32.36 -5.11 12.34
N LYS A 135 -32.67 -6.12 13.15
CA LYS A 135 -33.06 -5.87 14.56
C LYS A 135 -31.92 -5.38 15.44
N SER A 136 -30.70 -5.86 15.17
CA SER A 136 -29.50 -5.46 15.91
C SER A 136 -28.26 -5.84 15.10
N THR A 137 -27.38 -4.88 14.88
CA THR A 137 -26.06 -5.04 14.28
C THR A 137 -24.96 -4.64 15.26
N VAL A 138 -23.71 -4.95 14.93
CA VAL A 138 -22.55 -4.51 15.72
C VAL A 138 -22.45 -2.98 15.77
N VAL A 139 -22.89 -2.30 14.70
CA VAL A 139 -22.87 -0.85 14.61
C VAL A 139 -23.92 -0.23 15.54
N THR A 140 -25.14 -0.79 15.58
CA THR A 140 -26.23 -0.31 16.44
C THR A 140 -26.03 -0.66 17.92
N GLN A 141 -25.27 -1.72 18.23
CA GLN A 141 -25.03 -2.15 19.61
C GLN A 141 -24.09 -1.20 20.37
N TRP A 142 -23.15 -0.58 19.67
CA TRP A 142 -22.09 0.27 20.25
C TRP A 142 -22.03 1.67 19.66
N ASP A 143 -23.10 2.10 18.98
CA ASP A 143 -23.25 3.42 18.34
C ASP A 143 -22.02 3.84 17.51
N LEU A 144 -21.58 2.95 16.60
CA LEU A 144 -20.38 3.16 15.77
C LEU A 144 -20.66 4.03 14.55
N VAL A 145 -21.31 5.18 14.75
CA VAL A 145 -21.70 6.14 13.71
C VAL A 145 -21.08 7.53 13.96
N CYS A 146 -21.17 8.44 12.99
CA CYS A 146 -20.64 9.81 13.08
C CYS A 146 -19.14 9.84 13.51
N ASP A 147 -18.80 10.41 14.67
CA ASP A 147 -17.41 10.51 15.16
C ASP A 147 -16.73 9.13 15.36
N ARG A 148 -17.52 8.07 15.54
CA ARG A 148 -17.05 6.69 15.77
C ARG A 148 -17.18 5.80 14.54
N GLU A 149 -17.59 6.32 13.38
CA GLU A 149 -17.78 5.55 12.14
C GLU A 149 -16.50 4.81 11.69
N TRP A 150 -15.33 5.39 11.96
CA TRP A 150 -14.03 4.78 11.63
C TRP A 150 -13.80 3.43 12.36
N LEU A 151 -14.40 3.23 13.54
CA LEU A 151 -14.32 1.96 14.27
C LEU A 151 -15.10 0.85 13.56
N ALA A 152 -16.28 1.16 13.01
CA ALA A 152 -17.04 0.22 12.19
C ALA A 152 -16.26 -0.16 10.93
N LYS A 153 -15.64 0.83 10.27
CA LYS A 153 -14.80 0.63 9.07
C LYS A 153 -13.53 -0.21 9.34
N LEU A 154 -13.07 -0.30 10.60
CA LEU A 154 -11.87 -1.06 10.97
C LEU A 154 -12.12 -2.56 11.20
N ILE A 155 -13.37 -2.98 11.41
CA ILE A 155 -13.73 -4.36 11.78
C ILE A 155 -13.22 -5.39 10.74
N GLN A 156 -13.51 -5.18 9.46
CA GLN A 156 -13.13 -6.12 8.40
C GLN A 156 -11.62 -6.10 8.08
N PRO A 157 -10.95 -4.94 7.96
CA PRO A 157 -9.49 -4.89 7.86
C PRO A 157 -8.75 -5.60 8.98
N THR A 158 -9.17 -5.43 10.24
CA THR A 158 -8.52 -6.11 11.37
C THR A 158 -8.73 -7.62 11.32
N PHE A 159 -9.91 -8.08 10.91
CA PHE A 159 -10.13 -9.51 10.63
C PHE A 159 -9.16 -10.02 9.54
N MET A 160 -9.00 -9.30 8.43
CA MET A 160 -8.08 -9.69 7.35
C MET A 160 -6.61 -9.62 7.77
N LEU A 161 -6.24 -8.75 8.71
CA LEU A 161 -4.91 -8.73 9.30
C LEU A 161 -4.66 -9.99 10.15
N GLY A 162 -5.66 -10.43 10.91
CA GLY A 162 -5.61 -11.71 11.62
C GLY A 162 -5.45 -12.89 10.67
N VAL A 163 -6.14 -12.86 9.51
CA VAL A 163 -5.95 -13.85 8.43
C VAL A 163 -4.50 -13.91 7.92
N LEU A 164 -3.87 -12.76 7.70
CA LEU A 164 -2.45 -12.69 7.26
C LEU A 164 -1.52 -13.33 8.29
N ILE A 165 -1.64 -12.92 9.55
CA ILE A 165 -0.77 -13.37 10.63
C ILE A 165 -0.98 -14.86 10.91
N GLY A 166 -2.24 -15.32 10.91
CA GLY A 166 -2.59 -16.72 11.10
C GLY A 166 -2.00 -17.64 10.03
N ALA A 167 -2.03 -17.24 8.76
CA ALA A 167 -1.44 -18.01 7.68
C ALA A 167 0.07 -18.25 7.87
N VAL A 168 0.80 -17.21 8.29
CA VAL A 168 2.25 -17.28 8.50
C VAL A 168 2.60 -18.13 9.72
N ILE A 169 1.93 -17.87 10.85
CA ILE A 169 2.21 -18.54 12.12
C ILE A 169 1.84 -20.03 12.05
N PHE A 170 0.59 -20.35 11.70
CA PHE A 170 0.15 -21.75 11.68
C PHE A 170 0.75 -22.55 10.53
N GLY A 171 1.17 -21.89 9.43
CA GLY A 171 1.98 -22.51 8.39
C GLY A 171 3.33 -23.02 8.92
N ASP A 172 4.11 -22.16 9.59
CA ASP A 172 5.40 -22.55 10.21
C ASP A 172 5.20 -23.59 11.34
N ILE A 173 4.15 -23.44 12.16
CA ILE A 173 3.86 -24.41 13.22
C ILE A 173 3.49 -25.78 12.64
N ALA A 174 2.73 -25.86 11.54
CA ALA A 174 2.36 -27.13 10.91
C ALA A 174 3.55 -27.87 10.31
N ASP A 175 4.56 -27.13 9.86
CA ASP A 175 5.84 -27.71 9.43
C ASP A 175 6.63 -28.33 10.58
N ARG A 176 6.53 -27.78 11.79
CA ARG A 176 7.27 -28.27 12.97
C ARG A 176 6.53 -29.33 13.79
N LEU A 177 5.22 -29.15 14.03
CA LEU A 177 4.44 -30.00 14.93
C LEU A 177 3.67 -31.12 14.23
N GLY A 178 3.57 -31.07 12.90
CA GLY A 178 2.73 -31.94 12.08
C GLY A 178 1.42 -31.28 11.68
N ARG A 179 0.83 -31.72 10.56
CA ARG A 179 -0.37 -31.11 9.98
C ARG A 179 -1.61 -31.48 10.79
N GLN A 180 -1.70 -32.73 11.25
CA GLN A 180 -2.85 -33.26 11.98
C GLN A 180 -3.16 -32.43 13.24
N ARG A 181 -2.13 -32.15 14.05
CA ARG A 181 -2.29 -31.42 15.33
C ARG A 181 -2.75 -29.99 15.12
N VAL A 182 -2.20 -29.32 14.10
CA VAL A 182 -2.57 -27.93 13.79
C VAL A 182 -3.98 -27.85 13.24
N ILE A 183 -4.40 -28.79 12.38
CA ILE A 183 -5.79 -28.89 11.90
C ILE A 183 -6.75 -29.04 13.08
N TRP A 184 -6.44 -29.92 14.04
CA TRP A 184 -7.28 -30.10 15.22
C TRP A 184 -7.36 -28.83 16.09
N PHE A 185 -6.21 -28.23 16.42
CA PHE A 185 -6.14 -27.01 17.24
C PHE A 185 -6.88 -25.82 16.60
N THR A 186 -6.63 -25.58 15.31
CA THR A 186 -7.25 -24.47 14.58
C THR A 186 -8.76 -24.66 14.42
N SER A 187 -9.23 -25.90 14.23
CA SER A 187 -10.67 -26.20 14.14
C SER A 187 -11.39 -26.03 15.48
N ALA A 188 -10.80 -26.52 16.56
CA ALA A 188 -11.32 -26.30 17.91
C ALA A 188 -11.34 -24.80 18.24
N GLY A 189 -10.25 -24.09 17.95
CA GLY A 189 -10.15 -22.64 18.14
C GLY A 189 -11.19 -21.87 17.32
N GLN A 190 -11.46 -22.28 16.08
CA GLN A 190 -12.43 -21.62 15.21
C GLN A 190 -13.86 -21.71 15.75
N PHE A 191 -14.25 -22.87 16.28
CA PHE A 191 -15.53 -23.02 16.96
C PHE A 191 -15.59 -22.24 18.28
N LEU A 192 -14.57 -22.36 19.13
CA LEU A 192 -14.52 -21.69 20.43
C LEU A 192 -14.55 -20.17 20.29
N PHE A 193 -13.66 -19.60 19.47
CA PHE A 193 -13.65 -18.16 19.21
C PHE A 193 -14.91 -17.74 18.44
N GLY A 194 -15.42 -18.57 17.53
CA GLY A 194 -16.67 -18.32 16.81
C GLY A 194 -17.85 -18.08 17.75
N ILE A 195 -18.02 -18.95 18.74
CA ILE A 195 -19.03 -18.80 19.79
C ILE A 195 -18.70 -17.64 20.73
N ALA A 196 -17.44 -17.47 21.12
CA ALA A 196 -17.03 -16.39 22.02
C ALA A 196 -17.34 -14.99 21.46
N VAL A 197 -17.25 -14.78 20.14
CA VAL A 197 -17.64 -13.51 19.49
C VAL A 197 -19.10 -13.13 19.79
N ALA A 198 -20.01 -14.10 19.93
CA ALA A 198 -21.41 -13.81 20.22
C ALA A 198 -21.65 -13.30 21.65
N PHE A 199 -20.70 -13.55 22.56
CA PHE A 199 -20.81 -13.18 23.98
C PHE A 199 -19.94 -11.97 24.36
N THR A 200 -19.43 -11.21 23.40
CA THR A 200 -18.64 -10.01 23.67
C THR A 200 -19.54 -8.81 23.98
N TYR A 201 -19.24 -8.09 25.07
CA TYR A 201 -20.04 -6.95 25.54
C TYR A 201 -19.47 -5.60 25.11
N ASP A 202 -18.19 -5.53 24.79
CA ASP A 202 -17.50 -4.32 24.35
C ASP A 202 -16.85 -4.49 22.96
N TYR A 203 -16.70 -3.36 22.26
CA TYR A 203 -16.12 -3.31 20.92
C TYR A 203 -14.69 -3.88 20.86
N TYR A 204 -13.86 -3.60 21.86
CA TYR A 204 -12.45 -4.01 21.81
C TYR A 204 -12.30 -5.51 21.97
N SER A 205 -13.00 -6.12 22.93
CA SER A 205 -13.08 -7.57 23.09
C SER A 205 -13.65 -8.24 21.84
N PHE A 206 -14.68 -7.67 21.23
CA PHE A 206 -15.22 -8.15 19.96
C PHE A 206 -14.18 -8.20 18.85
N VAL A 207 -13.44 -7.12 18.63
CA VAL A 207 -12.39 -7.05 17.60
C VAL A 207 -11.24 -8.02 17.91
N ILE A 208 -10.83 -8.15 19.18
CA ILE A 208 -9.76 -9.07 19.59
C ILE A 208 -10.16 -10.53 19.36
N VAL A 209 -11.34 -10.94 19.81
CA VAL A 209 -11.80 -12.33 19.62
C VAL A 209 -12.01 -12.63 18.14
N ARG A 210 -12.55 -11.70 17.35
CA ARG A 210 -12.65 -11.84 15.88
C ARG A 210 -11.29 -11.93 15.20
N PHE A 211 -10.30 -11.18 15.67
CA PHE A 211 -8.92 -11.26 15.17
C PHE A 211 -8.31 -12.65 15.44
N LEU A 212 -8.51 -13.20 16.64
CA LEU A 212 -8.07 -14.57 16.98
C LEU A 212 -8.81 -15.62 16.15
N LEU A 213 -10.13 -15.46 15.96
CA LEU A 213 -10.95 -16.29 15.06
C LEU A 213 -10.40 -16.27 13.63
N ALA A 214 -10.01 -15.10 13.13
CA ALA A 214 -9.43 -14.94 11.80
C ALA A 214 -8.07 -15.66 11.67
N MET A 215 -7.23 -15.56 12.71
CA MET A 215 -5.93 -16.24 12.75
C MET A 215 -6.09 -17.76 12.63
N VAL A 216 -6.98 -18.36 13.44
CA VAL A 216 -7.20 -19.80 13.41
C VAL A 216 -7.87 -20.24 12.11
N SER A 217 -8.83 -19.46 11.58
CA SER A 217 -9.52 -19.79 10.32
C SER A 217 -8.57 -19.81 9.12
N SER A 218 -7.68 -18.82 9.04
CA SER A 218 -6.66 -18.78 7.98
C SER A 218 -5.62 -19.86 8.14
N GLY A 219 -5.17 -20.11 9.38
CA GLY A 219 -4.24 -21.19 9.71
C GLY A 219 -4.79 -22.55 9.28
N TYR A 220 -6.07 -22.81 9.58
CA TYR A 220 -6.76 -24.00 9.11
C TYR A 220 -6.71 -24.12 7.59
N LEU A 221 -7.14 -23.08 6.86
CA LEU A 221 -7.23 -23.12 5.39
C LEU A 221 -5.88 -23.46 4.72
N VAL A 222 -4.79 -22.85 5.20
CA VAL A 222 -3.44 -23.07 4.65
C VAL A 222 -2.96 -24.49 4.92
N VAL A 223 -3.13 -24.97 6.16
CA VAL A 223 -2.65 -26.30 6.55
C VAL A 223 -3.51 -27.40 5.92
N ALA A 224 -4.83 -27.21 5.84
CA ALA A 224 -5.76 -28.12 5.19
C ALA A 224 -5.45 -28.28 3.69
N PHE A 225 -5.10 -27.19 3.01
CA PHE A 225 -4.66 -27.22 1.61
C PHE A 225 -3.41 -28.12 1.45
N VAL A 226 -2.37 -27.89 2.24
CA VAL A 226 -1.13 -28.69 2.20
C VAL A 226 -1.44 -30.16 2.52
N TYR A 227 -2.19 -30.41 3.58
CA TYR A 227 -2.61 -31.74 4.02
C TYR A 227 -3.32 -32.53 2.91
N VAL A 228 -4.30 -31.91 2.22
CA VAL A 228 -4.99 -32.54 1.09
C VAL A 228 -4.03 -32.85 -0.06
N THR A 229 -3.15 -31.91 -0.42
CA THR A 229 -2.20 -32.12 -1.53
C THR A 229 -1.12 -33.16 -1.22
N GLU A 230 -0.85 -33.42 0.06
CA GLU A 230 0.03 -34.48 0.54
C GLU A 230 -0.65 -35.87 0.57
N PHE A 231 -1.99 -35.95 0.54
CA PHE A 231 -2.72 -37.21 0.42
C PHE A 231 -3.13 -37.55 -1.02
N VAL A 232 -3.14 -36.58 -1.92
CA VAL A 232 -3.62 -36.71 -3.31
C VAL A 232 -2.46 -36.72 -4.31
N GLY A 233 -2.46 -37.72 -5.19
CA GLY A 233 -1.47 -37.86 -6.27
C GLY A 233 -1.60 -36.78 -7.34
N ILE A 234 -0.54 -36.58 -8.14
CA ILE A 234 -0.44 -35.45 -9.09
C ILE A 234 -1.60 -35.41 -10.12
N LYS A 235 -2.13 -36.57 -10.51
CA LYS A 235 -3.24 -36.67 -11.50
C LYS A 235 -4.55 -36.06 -11.01
N ALA A 236 -4.83 -36.14 -9.71
CA ALA A 236 -6.06 -35.61 -9.11
C ALA A 236 -5.84 -34.30 -8.35
N ARG A 237 -4.58 -33.85 -8.22
CA ARG A 237 -4.20 -32.68 -7.41
C ARG A 237 -4.84 -31.38 -7.88
N THR A 238 -4.90 -31.14 -9.19
CA THR A 238 -5.53 -29.93 -9.76
C THR A 238 -7.00 -29.84 -9.36
N TRP A 239 -7.74 -30.94 -9.51
CA TRP A 239 -9.14 -31.01 -9.13
C TRP A 239 -9.32 -30.88 -7.61
N ALA A 240 -8.54 -31.62 -6.81
CA ALA A 240 -8.61 -31.53 -5.35
C ALA A 240 -8.35 -30.10 -4.82
N SER A 241 -7.37 -29.40 -5.41
CA SER A 241 -7.06 -28.00 -5.08
C SER A 241 -8.22 -27.05 -5.38
N MET A 242 -8.88 -27.18 -6.53
CA MET A 242 -9.96 -26.26 -6.92
C MET A 242 -11.23 -26.45 -6.10
N HIS A 243 -11.54 -27.69 -5.73
CA HIS A 243 -12.69 -27.98 -4.88
C HIS A 243 -12.57 -27.41 -3.46
N VAL A 244 -11.36 -27.32 -2.88
CA VAL A 244 -11.16 -26.65 -1.58
C VAL A 244 -11.74 -25.23 -1.62
N HIS A 245 -11.52 -24.52 -2.73
CA HIS A 245 -12.07 -23.19 -2.95
C HIS A 245 -13.58 -23.21 -3.25
N ALA A 246 -14.08 -24.23 -3.95
CA ALA A 246 -15.53 -24.41 -4.15
C ALA A 246 -16.29 -24.56 -2.81
N PHE A 247 -15.72 -25.27 -1.83
CA PHE A 247 -16.33 -25.37 -0.49
C PHE A 247 -16.28 -24.06 0.28
N PHE A 248 -15.23 -23.26 0.11
CA PHE A 248 -15.19 -21.89 0.63
C PHE A 248 -16.36 -21.06 0.07
N ALA A 249 -16.63 -21.18 -1.23
CA ALA A 249 -17.77 -20.50 -1.88
C ALA A 249 -19.13 -20.99 -1.35
N MET A 250 -19.29 -22.28 -1.05
CA MET A 250 -20.49 -22.78 -0.36
C MET A 250 -20.65 -22.13 1.02
N GLY A 251 -19.56 -21.82 1.72
CA GLY A 251 -19.59 -21.08 2.97
C GLY A 251 -20.17 -19.66 2.83
N ILE A 252 -19.85 -18.99 1.73
CA ILE A 252 -20.43 -17.68 1.38
C ILE A 252 -21.95 -17.80 1.14
N MET A 253 -22.38 -18.87 0.47
CA MET A 253 -23.81 -19.14 0.26
C MET A 253 -24.55 -19.40 1.58
N VAL A 254 -23.91 -20.10 2.52
CA VAL A 254 -24.44 -20.30 3.88
C VAL A 254 -24.59 -18.96 4.62
N VAL A 255 -23.60 -18.07 4.51
CA VAL A 255 -23.69 -16.71 5.08
C VAL A 255 -24.90 -15.95 4.54
N ALA A 256 -25.13 -16.00 3.22
CA ALA A 256 -26.30 -15.37 2.59
C ALA A 256 -27.62 -15.95 3.13
N LEU A 257 -27.70 -17.28 3.25
CA LEU A 257 -28.90 -17.95 3.75
C LEU A 257 -29.18 -17.65 5.23
N VAL A 258 -28.17 -17.75 6.10
CA VAL A 258 -28.32 -17.50 7.53
C VAL A 258 -28.59 -16.02 7.79
N GLY A 259 -27.97 -15.10 7.04
CA GLY A 259 -28.27 -13.67 7.12
C GLY A 259 -29.72 -13.36 6.76
N PHE A 260 -30.30 -14.06 5.78
CA PHE A 260 -31.72 -13.92 5.44
C PHE A 260 -32.65 -14.41 6.55
N LEU A 261 -32.30 -15.51 7.22
CA LEU A 261 -33.10 -16.13 8.28
C LEU A 261 -32.97 -15.43 9.63
N VAL A 262 -31.80 -14.89 9.95
CA VAL A 262 -31.44 -14.37 11.27
C VAL A 262 -30.99 -12.92 11.19
N ARG A 263 -31.78 -12.02 11.78
CA ARG A 263 -31.58 -10.56 11.72
C ARG A 263 -30.87 -9.94 12.93
N THR A 264 -30.41 -10.77 13.86
CA THR A 264 -29.72 -10.37 15.10
C THR A 264 -28.28 -10.89 15.08
N TRP A 265 -27.30 -10.00 15.16
CA TRP A 265 -25.90 -10.31 14.84
C TRP A 265 -25.26 -11.41 15.72
N TRP A 266 -25.55 -11.47 17.02
CA TRP A 266 -24.96 -12.46 17.93
C TRP A 266 -25.58 -13.84 17.74
N VAL A 267 -26.90 -13.92 17.52
CA VAL A 267 -27.60 -15.17 17.15
C VAL A 267 -27.07 -15.67 15.80
N TYR A 268 -26.93 -14.76 14.83
CA TYR A 268 -26.36 -15.04 13.52
C TYR A 268 -24.94 -15.65 13.64
N GLN A 269 -24.07 -15.07 14.47
CA GLN A 269 -22.73 -15.60 14.73
C GLN A 269 -22.76 -17.00 15.38
N ILE A 270 -23.71 -17.29 16.27
CA ILE A 270 -23.88 -18.63 16.86
C ILE A 270 -24.26 -19.64 15.77
N PHE A 271 -25.27 -19.36 14.94
CA PHE A 271 -25.67 -20.27 13.85
C PHE A 271 -24.52 -20.55 12.88
N LEU A 272 -23.78 -19.50 12.50
CA LEU A 272 -22.59 -19.64 11.65
C LEU A 272 -21.51 -20.52 12.29
N SER A 273 -21.31 -20.42 13.61
CA SER A 273 -20.32 -21.20 14.34
C SER A 273 -20.78 -22.64 14.58
N VAL A 274 -22.08 -22.87 14.76
CA VAL A 274 -22.67 -24.22 14.89
C VAL A 274 -22.57 -25.01 13.58
N ALA A 275 -22.63 -24.36 12.42
CA ALA A 275 -22.41 -25.00 11.12
C ALA A 275 -21.02 -25.70 11.00
N THR A 276 -20.09 -25.37 11.89
CA THR A 276 -18.72 -25.89 11.95
C THR A 276 -18.57 -27.11 12.86
N LEU A 277 -19.55 -27.35 13.74
CA LEU A 277 -19.55 -28.40 14.75
C LEU A 277 -19.40 -29.82 14.18
N PRO A 278 -20.08 -30.20 13.07
CA PRO A 278 -19.97 -31.57 12.53
C PRO A 278 -18.52 -31.97 12.18
N PHE A 279 -17.67 -30.99 11.87
CA PHE A 279 -16.29 -31.26 11.50
C PHE A 279 -15.39 -31.58 12.70
N ILE A 280 -15.56 -30.88 13.83
CA ILE A 280 -14.77 -31.11 15.05
C ILE A 280 -14.88 -32.59 15.48
N LEU A 281 -16.07 -33.16 15.32
CA LEU A 281 -16.35 -34.56 15.62
C LEU A 281 -15.57 -35.53 14.70
N CYS A 282 -15.28 -35.12 13.46
CA CYS A 282 -14.54 -35.90 12.48
C CYS A 282 -13.01 -35.69 12.55
N CYS A 283 -12.51 -34.59 13.14
CA CYS A 283 -11.08 -34.24 13.14
C CYS A 283 -10.18 -35.29 13.82
N TRP A 284 -10.66 -35.96 14.87
CA TRP A 284 -9.87 -36.98 15.57
C TRP A 284 -9.57 -38.19 14.67
N MET A 285 -10.39 -38.43 13.63
CA MET A 285 -10.19 -39.57 12.74
C MET A 285 -9.12 -39.35 11.66
N LEU A 286 -8.57 -38.13 11.53
CA LEU A 286 -7.61 -37.79 10.48
C LEU A 286 -6.20 -38.29 10.83
N PRO A 287 -5.53 -39.11 9.99
CA PRO A 287 -4.14 -39.53 10.21
C PRO A 287 -3.15 -38.43 9.83
N GLU A 288 -1.94 -38.47 10.40
CA GLU A 288 -0.85 -37.58 9.95
C GLU A 288 -0.36 -37.95 8.53
N THR A 289 0.17 -36.97 7.79
CA THR A 289 0.60 -37.21 6.41
C THR A 289 1.81 -38.13 6.36
N PRO A 290 1.86 -39.09 5.40
CA PRO A 290 3.00 -40.00 5.29
C PRO A 290 4.28 -39.24 4.95
N PHE A 291 4.19 -38.14 4.20
CA PHE A 291 5.36 -37.35 3.82
C PHE A 291 6.00 -36.60 4.97
N TRP A 292 5.22 -36.02 5.87
CA TRP A 292 5.77 -35.37 7.06
C TRP A 292 6.44 -36.37 8.00
N LEU A 293 5.80 -37.53 8.23
CA LEU A 293 6.37 -38.62 9.04
C LEU A 293 7.72 -39.12 8.47
N LEU A 294 7.82 -39.22 7.15
CA LEU A 294 9.08 -39.57 6.47
C LEU A 294 10.14 -38.48 6.65
N SER A 295 9.77 -37.20 6.58
CA SER A 295 10.72 -36.10 6.78
C SER A 295 11.28 -36.04 8.21
N GLU A 296 10.47 -36.41 9.21
CA GLU A 296 10.84 -36.49 10.63
C GLU A 296 11.50 -37.83 11.02
N LYS A 297 11.83 -38.68 10.03
CA LYS A 297 12.45 -40.01 10.22
C LYS A 297 11.62 -41.00 11.07
N ARG A 298 10.31 -40.81 11.15
CA ARG A 298 9.36 -41.71 11.84
C ARG A 298 8.85 -42.79 10.90
N TYR A 299 9.75 -43.70 10.49
CA TYR A 299 9.47 -44.69 9.44
C TYR A 299 8.37 -45.70 9.82
N GLU A 300 8.30 -46.14 11.08
CA GLU A 300 7.28 -47.09 11.52
C GLU A 300 5.87 -46.50 11.44
N ASP A 301 5.71 -45.24 11.86
CA ASP A 301 4.41 -44.57 11.79
C ASP A 301 4.02 -44.25 10.35
N ALA A 302 4.99 -43.89 9.49
CA ALA A 302 4.76 -43.72 8.06
C ALA A 302 4.29 -45.04 7.41
N GLN A 303 4.90 -46.17 7.75
CA GLN A 303 4.47 -47.49 7.26
C GLN A 303 3.05 -47.83 7.72
N LYS A 304 2.69 -47.56 8.99
CA LYS A 304 1.32 -47.77 9.49
C LYS A 304 0.29 -47.00 8.66
N VAL A 305 0.56 -45.74 8.33
CA VAL A 305 -0.34 -44.92 7.49
C VAL A 305 -0.43 -45.49 6.07
N VAL A 306 0.69 -45.87 5.47
CA VAL A 306 0.73 -46.51 4.14
C VAL A 306 -0.03 -47.84 4.12
N ASP A 307 0.06 -48.65 5.18
CA ASP A 307 -0.67 -49.91 5.29
C ASP A 307 -2.18 -49.70 5.46
N ILE A 308 -2.60 -48.63 6.14
CA ILE A 308 -4.01 -48.23 6.22
C ILE A 308 -4.49 -47.79 4.83
N MET A 309 -3.70 -47.00 4.10
CA MET A 309 -4.01 -46.59 2.73
C MET A 309 -4.15 -47.80 1.80
N ALA A 310 -3.21 -48.75 1.85
CA ALA A 310 -3.23 -49.97 1.03
C ALA A 310 -4.47 -50.84 1.33
N ARG A 311 -4.82 -51.01 2.61
CA ARG A 311 -6.01 -51.78 3.03
C ARG A 311 -7.31 -51.17 2.51
N TRP A 312 -7.48 -49.85 2.64
CA TRP A 312 -8.68 -49.15 2.18
C TRP A 312 -8.79 -49.08 0.65
N ASN A 313 -7.65 -48.95 -0.03
CA ASN A 313 -7.58 -48.91 -1.49
C ASN A 313 -7.57 -50.30 -2.13
N LYS A 314 -7.63 -51.38 -1.32
CA LYS A 314 -7.60 -52.78 -1.75
C LYS A 314 -6.39 -53.15 -2.62
N VAL A 315 -5.22 -52.59 -2.29
CA VAL A 315 -3.97 -52.90 -2.98
C VAL A 315 -3.33 -54.13 -2.33
N THR A 316 -3.10 -55.18 -3.12
CA THR A 316 -2.62 -56.50 -2.66
C THR A 316 -1.11 -56.58 -2.43
N THR A 317 -0.32 -55.64 -2.97
CA THR A 317 1.13 -55.55 -2.78
C THR A 317 1.49 -54.57 -1.66
N PRO A 318 2.10 -55.03 -0.54
CA PRO A 318 2.55 -54.13 0.51
C PRO A 318 3.78 -53.35 0.03
N CYS A 319 3.61 -52.03 -0.16
CA CYS A 319 4.72 -51.14 -0.48
C CYS A 319 5.55 -50.93 0.80
N LYS A 320 6.78 -51.48 0.84
CA LYS A 320 7.70 -51.23 1.95
C LYS A 320 8.33 -49.86 1.78
N VAL A 321 8.12 -48.99 2.76
CA VAL A 321 8.70 -47.64 2.83
C VAL A 321 10.23 -47.66 2.73
N SER A 322 10.88 -48.75 3.15
CA SER A 322 12.34 -48.96 3.02
C SER A 322 12.83 -49.06 1.57
N GLU A 323 12.02 -49.56 0.63
CA GLU A 323 12.38 -49.68 -0.80
C GLU A 323 12.27 -48.35 -1.55
N LEU A 324 11.49 -47.40 -1.05
CA LEU A 324 11.39 -46.03 -1.56
C LEU A 324 12.64 -45.18 -1.24
N TYR A 325 13.42 -45.58 -0.24
CA TYR A 325 14.62 -44.86 0.24
C TYR A 325 15.93 -45.42 -0.33
N SER A 326 16.01 -46.73 -0.63
CA SER A 326 17.24 -47.38 -1.10
C SER A 326 17.75 -46.87 -2.46
N VAL A 327 16.89 -46.27 -3.27
CA VAL A 327 17.25 -45.72 -4.60
C VAL A 327 17.97 -44.35 -4.51
N GLN A 328 17.95 -43.67 -3.35
CA GLN A 328 18.54 -42.33 -3.20
C GLN A 328 20.07 -42.36 -2.92
N GLN A 329 20.67 -43.53 -2.71
CA GLN A 329 22.10 -43.69 -2.42
C GLN A 329 22.98 -43.99 -3.66
N ASP A 330 22.38 -44.26 -4.83
CA ASP A 330 23.10 -44.69 -6.05
C ASP A 330 23.38 -43.53 -7.05
N ASP A 331 23.76 -42.34 -6.57
CA ASP A 331 24.43 -41.35 -7.42
C ASP A 331 25.94 -41.31 -7.04
N PRO A 332 26.82 -41.99 -7.78
CA PRO A 332 28.25 -41.90 -7.54
C PRO A 332 28.76 -40.64 -8.23
N VAL A 333 29.12 -39.61 -7.44
CA VAL A 333 30.20 -38.64 -7.67
C VAL A 333 30.00 -37.49 -6.68
N ARG A 334 30.69 -37.58 -5.54
CA ARG A 334 31.46 -36.49 -4.91
C ARG A 334 31.97 -37.00 -3.57
N ASP A 335 33.05 -37.77 -3.65
CA ASP A 335 33.91 -37.99 -2.50
C ASP A 335 35.36 -37.75 -2.96
N ARG A 336 35.87 -36.56 -2.65
CA ARG A 336 37.28 -36.16 -2.56
C ARG A 336 37.33 -34.63 -2.46
N THR A 337 37.11 -34.12 -1.25
CA THR A 337 37.98 -33.17 -0.54
C THR A 337 37.37 -32.95 0.83
N GLY A 338 38.14 -33.23 1.87
CA GLY A 338 37.70 -33.06 3.25
C GLY A 338 37.43 -31.60 3.57
N ASP A 339 36.25 -31.34 4.10
CA ASP A 339 36.05 -30.26 5.06
C ASP A 339 35.05 -30.71 6.12
N ASN A 340 35.52 -30.75 7.37
CA ASN A 340 34.74 -31.13 8.54
C ASN A 340 33.90 -29.92 8.96
N GLY A 341 32.65 -29.88 8.51
CA GLY A 341 31.67 -28.89 8.95
C GLY A 341 30.27 -29.28 8.51
N THR A 342 29.54 -29.97 9.38
CA THR A 342 28.09 -30.21 9.38
C THR A 342 27.33 -29.69 8.14
N SER A 343 26.91 -30.59 7.26
CA SER A 343 25.94 -30.31 6.19
C SER A 343 24.56 -29.97 6.79
N SER A 344 24.46 -28.76 7.33
CA SER A 344 23.21 -28.09 7.61
C SER A 344 22.56 -27.77 6.27
N ARG A 345 21.50 -28.50 5.93
CA ARG A 345 20.55 -28.21 4.85
C ARG A 345 20.29 -26.69 4.83
N LYS A 346 20.91 -25.94 3.89
CA LYS A 346 20.77 -24.48 3.80
C LYS A 346 19.27 -24.15 3.77
N LYS A 347 18.77 -23.52 4.83
CA LYS A 347 17.42 -22.95 4.85
C LYS A 347 17.44 -21.79 3.86
N HIS A 348 16.69 -21.93 2.77
CA HIS A 348 16.59 -20.88 1.76
C HIS A 348 15.67 -19.79 2.30
N ASN A 349 16.09 -18.53 2.22
CA ASN A 349 15.33 -17.38 2.68
C ASN A 349 14.54 -16.76 1.53
N ILE A 350 13.48 -16.01 1.82
CA ILE A 350 12.67 -15.28 0.80
C ILE A 350 13.56 -14.42 -0.10
N LEU A 351 14.64 -13.86 0.46
CA LEU A 351 15.63 -13.05 -0.28
C LEU A 351 16.31 -13.83 -1.43
N ASP A 352 16.38 -15.16 -1.35
CA ASP A 352 16.97 -16.00 -2.40
C ASP A 352 16.13 -15.98 -3.69
N LEU A 353 14.84 -15.64 -3.62
CA LEU A 353 13.97 -15.42 -4.79
C LEU A 353 14.38 -14.16 -5.58
N PHE A 354 15.06 -13.22 -4.93
CA PHE A 354 15.45 -11.93 -5.50
C PHE A 354 16.92 -11.87 -5.93
N CYS A 355 17.72 -12.91 -5.63
CA CYS A 355 19.13 -12.96 -6.01
C CYS A 355 19.36 -13.01 -7.52
N ASN A 356 18.47 -13.66 -8.28
CA ASN A 356 18.56 -13.73 -9.74
C ASN A 356 17.49 -12.85 -10.38
N TRP A 357 17.91 -11.86 -11.18
CA TRP A 357 17.02 -10.91 -11.84
C TRP A 357 15.86 -11.56 -12.63
N HIS A 358 16.09 -12.69 -13.31
CA HIS A 358 15.04 -13.37 -14.06
C HIS A 358 13.98 -14.00 -13.14
N ILE A 359 14.39 -14.56 -12.01
CA ILE A 359 13.50 -15.15 -11.00
C ILE A 359 12.84 -14.03 -10.20
N ALA A 360 13.56 -12.94 -9.89
CA ALA A 360 13.03 -11.76 -9.23
C ALA A 360 11.89 -11.13 -10.04
N ARG A 361 12.09 -10.92 -11.36
CA ARG A 361 11.04 -10.40 -12.24
C ARG A 361 9.80 -11.30 -12.27
N ARG A 362 10.00 -12.63 -12.34
CA ARG A 362 8.89 -13.60 -12.25
C ARG A 362 8.19 -13.53 -10.89
N THR A 363 8.94 -13.36 -9.81
CA THR A 363 8.42 -13.28 -8.44
C THR A 363 7.55 -12.03 -8.27
N ILE A 364 8.03 -10.87 -8.73
CA ILE A 364 7.27 -9.62 -8.68
C ILE A 364 5.98 -9.72 -9.51
N THR A 365 6.05 -10.29 -10.73
CA THR A 365 4.85 -10.50 -11.55
C THR A 365 3.86 -11.43 -10.86
N VAL A 366 4.32 -12.54 -10.30
CA VAL A 366 3.47 -13.51 -9.58
C VAL A 366 2.85 -12.85 -8.34
N TRP A 367 3.62 -12.11 -7.54
CA TRP A 367 3.13 -11.37 -6.38
C TRP A 367 2.04 -10.36 -6.76
N LEU A 368 2.20 -9.66 -7.88
CA LEU A 368 1.18 -8.73 -8.38
C LEU A 368 -0.12 -9.45 -8.77
N ILE A 369 -0.03 -10.63 -9.40
CA ILE A 369 -1.22 -11.44 -9.75
C ILE A 369 -1.91 -11.93 -8.49
N TRP A 370 -1.17 -12.41 -7.50
CA TRP A 370 -1.70 -12.82 -6.19
C TRP A 370 -2.43 -11.68 -5.47
N PHE A 371 -1.80 -10.50 -5.43
CA PHE A 371 -2.39 -9.29 -4.87
C PHE A 371 -3.67 -8.91 -5.59
N THR A 372 -3.63 -8.84 -6.92
CA THR A 372 -4.76 -8.42 -7.77
C THR A 372 -5.93 -9.38 -7.69
N GLY A 373 -5.65 -10.69 -7.74
CA GLY A 373 -6.66 -11.73 -7.60
C GLY A 373 -7.38 -11.62 -6.26
N SER A 374 -6.63 -11.46 -5.16
CA SER A 374 -7.23 -11.32 -3.83
C SER A 374 -7.97 -9.99 -3.65
N LEU A 375 -7.37 -8.87 -4.09
CA LEU A 375 -8.00 -7.55 -4.02
C LEU A 375 -9.32 -7.55 -4.78
N GLY A 376 -9.31 -8.00 -6.04
CA GLY A 376 -10.50 -8.11 -6.87
C GLY A 376 -11.54 -9.05 -6.27
N TYR A 377 -11.13 -10.21 -5.76
CA TYR A 377 -12.03 -11.19 -5.14
C TYR A 377 -12.89 -10.56 -4.04
N TYR A 378 -12.26 -9.85 -3.09
CA TYR A 378 -12.98 -9.23 -1.98
C TYR A 378 -13.67 -7.93 -2.39
N VAL A 379 -13.10 -7.12 -3.29
CA VAL A 379 -13.78 -5.90 -3.77
C VAL A 379 -15.10 -6.26 -4.48
N PHE A 380 -15.11 -7.26 -5.37
CA PHE A 380 -16.35 -7.72 -6.00
C PHE A 380 -17.33 -8.28 -4.96
N SER A 381 -16.86 -9.14 -4.05
CA SER A 381 -17.68 -9.74 -3.00
C SER A 381 -18.32 -8.73 -2.04
N LEU A 382 -17.57 -7.71 -1.63
CA LEU A 382 -18.07 -6.68 -0.70
C LEU A 382 -18.94 -5.65 -1.43
N SER A 383 -18.60 -5.30 -2.68
CA SER A 383 -19.37 -4.32 -3.45
C SER A 383 -20.75 -4.85 -3.85
N SER A 384 -20.93 -6.16 -3.99
CA SER A 384 -22.21 -6.76 -4.42
C SER A 384 -23.35 -6.57 -3.43
N VAL A 385 -23.01 -6.48 -2.15
CA VAL A 385 -24.00 -6.24 -1.08
C VAL A 385 -24.48 -4.79 -1.11
N SER A 386 -23.63 -3.88 -1.60
CA SER A 386 -23.98 -2.48 -1.84
C SER A 386 -24.50 -2.23 -3.27
N LEU A 387 -24.78 -3.27 -4.05
CA LEU A 387 -25.54 -3.17 -5.29
C LEU A 387 -27.02 -3.20 -4.93
N GLY A 388 -27.81 -2.29 -5.51
CA GLY A 388 -29.25 -2.21 -5.25
C GLY A 388 -29.98 -3.53 -5.48
N GLY A 389 -31.18 -3.68 -4.91
CA GLY A 389 -31.97 -4.91 -4.94
C GLY A 389 -31.80 -5.76 -3.67
N ASN A 390 -31.87 -7.09 -3.81
CA ASN A 390 -31.80 -8.00 -2.67
C ASN A 390 -30.34 -8.39 -2.36
N GLU A 391 -29.80 -7.81 -1.28
CA GLU A 391 -28.43 -8.00 -0.80
C GLU A 391 -28.08 -9.47 -0.51
N TYR A 392 -29.02 -10.24 0.07
CA TYR A 392 -28.83 -11.65 0.37
C TYR A 392 -28.71 -12.48 -0.91
N LEU A 393 -29.59 -12.21 -1.88
CA LEU A 393 -29.54 -12.86 -3.19
C LEU A 393 -28.23 -12.50 -3.91
N ASN A 394 -27.80 -11.24 -3.87
CA ASN A 394 -26.56 -10.79 -4.50
C ASN A 394 -25.35 -11.53 -3.93
N LEU A 395 -25.27 -11.71 -2.61
CA LEU A 395 -24.18 -12.46 -1.97
C LEU A 395 -24.24 -13.96 -2.30
N PHE A 396 -25.44 -14.54 -2.32
CA PHE A 396 -25.65 -15.94 -2.70
C PHE A 396 -25.19 -16.20 -4.15
N LEU A 397 -25.55 -15.31 -5.09
CA LEU A 397 -25.14 -15.39 -6.49
C LEU A 397 -23.62 -15.25 -6.64
N ILE A 398 -22.96 -14.40 -5.86
CA ILE A 398 -21.50 -14.32 -5.84
C ILE A 398 -20.85 -15.65 -5.47
N GLY A 399 -21.36 -16.32 -4.43
CA GLY A 399 -20.86 -17.65 -4.05
C GLY A 399 -21.16 -18.69 -5.13
N ALA A 400 -22.37 -18.67 -5.70
CA ALA A 400 -22.78 -19.63 -6.73
C ALA A 400 -21.96 -19.53 -8.02
N VAL A 401 -21.55 -18.32 -8.42
CA VAL A 401 -20.73 -18.07 -9.63
C VAL A 401 -19.32 -18.66 -9.53
N GLU A 402 -18.80 -18.89 -8.33
CA GLU A 402 -17.48 -19.51 -8.14
C GLU A 402 -17.47 -21.01 -8.48
N LEU A 403 -18.60 -21.71 -8.33
CA LEU A 403 -18.69 -23.15 -8.66
C LEU A 403 -18.40 -23.44 -10.15
N PRO A 404 -19.08 -22.82 -11.13
CA PRO A 404 -18.76 -23.02 -12.55
C PRO A 404 -17.40 -22.42 -12.93
N CYS A 405 -16.98 -21.34 -12.24
CA CYS A 405 -15.68 -20.71 -12.43
C CYS A 405 -14.53 -21.72 -12.25
N TYR A 406 -14.55 -22.50 -11.17
CA TYR A 406 -13.50 -23.48 -10.91
C TYR A 406 -13.50 -24.67 -11.89
N ILE A 407 -14.68 -25.09 -12.36
CA ILE A 407 -14.78 -26.13 -13.40
C ILE A 407 -14.15 -25.64 -14.71
N ILE A 408 -14.47 -24.40 -15.12
CA ILE A 408 -13.91 -23.78 -16.32
C ILE A 408 -12.40 -23.56 -16.17
N ALA A 409 -11.94 -23.16 -14.98
CA ALA A 409 -10.51 -23.04 -14.68
C ALA A 409 -9.77 -24.36 -14.86
N CYS A 410 -10.30 -25.49 -14.34
CA CYS A 410 -9.73 -26.82 -14.53
C CYS A 410 -9.63 -27.19 -16.02
N ILE A 411 -10.73 -27.06 -16.77
CA ILE A 411 -10.76 -27.39 -18.20
C ILE A 411 -9.78 -26.50 -19.00
N GLY A 412 -9.72 -25.21 -18.68
CA GLY A 412 -8.80 -24.26 -19.31
C GLY A 412 -7.34 -24.61 -19.06
N MET A 413 -6.98 -24.89 -17.81
CA MET A 413 -5.61 -25.27 -17.43
C MET A 413 -5.13 -26.54 -18.14
N ASP A 414 -6.02 -27.53 -18.31
CA ASP A 414 -5.70 -28.81 -18.94
C ASP A 414 -5.60 -28.70 -20.47
N LYS A 415 -6.46 -27.89 -21.12
CA LYS A 415 -6.52 -27.78 -22.59
C LYS A 415 -5.66 -26.66 -23.19
N LEU A 416 -5.71 -25.46 -22.61
CA LEU A 416 -5.08 -24.26 -23.17
C LEU A 416 -3.71 -23.96 -22.55
N GLY A 417 -3.45 -24.52 -21.37
CA GLY A 417 -2.29 -24.23 -20.55
C GLY A 417 -2.55 -23.13 -19.53
N ARG A 418 -1.59 -22.92 -18.62
CA ARG A 418 -1.76 -22.06 -17.44
C ARG A 418 -1.66 -20.59 -17.84
N ARG A 419 -0.64 -20.23 -18.61
CA ARG A 419 -0.42 -18.85 -19.05
C ARG A 419 -1.53 -18.39 -19.98
N ASN A 420 -1.85 -19.21 -20.98
CA ASN A 420 -2.84 -18.86 -21.99
C ASN A 420 -4.28 -18.83 -21.44
N THR A 421 -4.55 -19.49 -20.31
CA THR A 421 -5.81 -19.34 -19.59
C THR A 421 -5.81 -18.09 -18.70
N LEU A 422 -4.69 -17.78 -18.01
CA LEU A 422 -4.64 -16.67 -17.06
C LEU A 422 -4.77 -15.28 -17.72
N ILE A 423 -4.09 -15.04 -18.83
CA ILE A 423 -4.07 -13.74 -19.53
C ILE A 423 -5.49 -13.27 -19.94
N PRO A 424 -6.30 -14.05 -20.68
CA PRO A 424 -7.60 -13.56 -21.15
C PRO A 424 -8.54 -13.27 -20.00
N PHE A 425 -8.54 -14.04 -18.90
CA PHE A 425 -9.41 -13.77 -17.76
C PHE A 425 -9.01 -12.52 -16.96
N LEU A 426 -7.71 -12.21 -16.84
CA LEU A 426 -7.25 -10.97 -16.22
C LEU A 426 -7.63 -9.74 -17.07
N ILE A 427 -7.44 -9.82 -18.40
CA ILE A 427 -7.82 -8.73 -19.32
C ILE A 427 -9.34 -8.57 -19.35
N LEU A 428 -10.10 -9.67 -19.39
CA LEU A 428 -11.56 -9.66 -19.37
C LEU A 428 -12.08 -8.99 -18.09
N SER A 429 -11.49 -9.28 -16.93
CA SER A 429 -11.84 -8.57 -15.69
C SER A 429 -11.62 -7.06 -15.80
N ALA A 430 -10.51 -6.62 -16.39
CA ALA A 430 -10.24 -5.19 -16.56
C ALA A 430 -11.28 -4.52 -17.49
N LEU A 431 -11.63 -5.19 -18.59
CA LEU A 431 -12.66 -4.73 -19.52
C LEU A 431 -14.03 -4.65 -18.86
N ILE A 432 -14.40 -5.63 -18.03
CA ILE A 432 -15.67 -5.62 -17.29
C ILE A 432 -15.70 -4.47 -16.26
N CYS A 433 -14.59 -4.20 -15.55
CA CYS A 433 -14.52 -3.05 -14.65
C CYS A 433 -14.78 -1.73 -15.38
N VAL A 434 -14.20 -1.56 -16.58
CA VAL A 434 -14.43 -0.39 -17.43
C VAL A 434 -15.88 -0.34 -17.93
N LEU A 435 -16.45 -1.48 -18.35
CA LEU A 435 -17.84 -1.57 -18.79
C LEU A 435 -18.81 -1.12 -17.69
N ILE A 436 -18.58 -1.52 -16.43
CA ILE A 436 -19.43 -1.12 -15.30
C ILE A 436 -19.46 0.41 -15.12
N MET A 437 -18.38 1.13 -15.44
CA MET A 437 -18.34 2.60 -15.35
C MET A 437 -19.23 3.30 -16.37
N PHE A 438 -19.53 2.65 -17.50
CA PHE A 438 -20.39 3.19 -18.54
C PHE A 438 -21.87 2.86 -18.35
N ILE A 439 -22.20 1.95 -17.42
CA ILE A 439 -23.59 1.56 -17.17
C ILE A 439 -24.26 2.63 -16.27
N PRO A 440 -25.39 3.22 -16.69
CA PRO A 440 -26.18 4.13 -15.85
C PRO A 440 -26.69 3.42 -14.58
N GLN A 441 -26.75 4.14 -13.46
CA GLN A 441 -27.11 3.57 -12.15
C GLN A 441 -28.53 3.00 -12.09
N ASP A 442 -29.40 3.42 -13.01
CA ASP A 442 -30.80 2.97 -13.06
C ASP A 442 -30.94 1.48 -13.46
N PHE A 443 -29.95 0.92 -14.17
CA PHE A 443 -29.96 -0.48 -14.63
C PHE A 443 -29.31 -1.43 -13.62
N SER A 444 -29.89 -1.56 -12.43
CA SER A 444 -29.35 -2.37 -11.32
C SER A 444 -29.07 -3.84 -11.71
N ILE A 445 -29.95 -4.48 -12.49
CA ILE A 445 -29.77 -5.88 -12.94
C ILE A 445 -28.52 -6.03 -13.80
N LEU A 446 -28.27 -5.09 -14.72
CA LEU A 446 -27.11 -5.14 -15.61
C LEU A 446 -25.81 -4.96 -14.83
N ILE A 447 -25.80 -4.08 -13.83
CA ILE A 447 -24.65 -3.88 -12.93
C ILE A 447 -24.37 -5.15 -12.13
N ILE A 448 -25.42 -5.82 -11.61
CA ILE A 448 -25.28 -7.09 -10.89
C ILE A 448 -24.68 -8.16 -11.82
N LEU A 449 -25.22 -8.34 -13.03
CA LEU A 449 -24.71 -9.31 -14.00
C LEU A 449 -23.25 -9.03 -14.40
N ALA A 450 -22.91 -7.76 -14.63
CA ALA A 450 -21.54 -7.36 -14.93
C ALA A 450 -20.60 -7.60 -13.72
N ASN A 451 -21.06 -7.34 -12.50
CA ASN A 451 -20.29 -7.64 -11.28
C ASN A 451 -20.05 -9.15 -11.13
N MET A 452 -21.06 -9.98 -11.39
CA MET A 452 -20.93 -11.44 -11.42
C MET A 452 -19.91 -11.90 -12.48
N ALA A 453 -19.93 -11.31 -13.68
CA ALA A 453 -18.97 -11.62 -14.73
C ALA A 453 -17.52 -11.20 -14.36
N GLY A 454 -17.37 -10.06 -13.68
CA GLY A 454 -16.09 -9.60 -13.14
C GLY A 454 -15.55 -10.54 -12.07
N LYS A 455 -16.41 -10.91 -11.12
CA LYS A 455 -16.11 -11.90 -10.06
C LYS A 455 -15.71 -13.26 -10.65
N PHE A 456 -16.44 -13.73 -11.66
CA PHE A 456 -16.12 -14.96 -12.37
C PHE A 456 -14.72 -14.91 -13.00
N SER A 457 -14.39 -13.82 -13.68
CA SER A 457 -13.11 -13.65 -14.38
C SER A 457 -11.92 -13.61 -13.40
N ILE A 458 -12.04 -12.84 -12.31
CA ILE A 458 -11.04 -12.82 -11.24
C ILE A 458 -10.96 -14.17 -10.53
N GLY A 459 -12.08 -14.84 -10.30
CA GLY A 459 -12.12 -16.16 -9.67
C GLY A 459 -11.28 -17.19 -10.42
N VAL A 460 -11.35 -17.21 -11.75
CA VAL A 460 -10.55 -18.13 -12.58
C VAL A 460 -9.07 -17.82 -12.43
N ALA A 461 -8.71 -16.55 -12.54
CA ALA A 461 -7.32 -16.10 -12.41
C ALA A 461 -6.75 -16.41 -11.01
N PHE A 462 -7.56 -16.20 -9.96
CA PHE A 462 -7.17 -16.39 -8.57
C PHE A 462 -7.05 -17.85 -8.18
N GLY A 463 -7.89 -18.76 -8.70
CA GLY A 463 -7.69 -20.20 -8.52
C GLY A 463 -6.43 -20.68 -9.23
N LEU A 464 -6.26 -20.29 -10.49
CA LEU A 464 -5.16 -20.76 -11.35
C LEU A 464 -3.77 -20.40 -10.80
N ILE A 465 -3.61 -19.21 -10.19
CA ILE A 465 -2.28 -18.73 -9.75
C ILE A 465 -1.65 -19.61 -8.65
N TYR A 466 -2.44 -20.29 -7.82
CA TYR A 466 -1.93 -21.25 -6.83
C TYR A 466 -1.10 -22.34 -7.51
N LEU A 467 -1.68 -22.99 -8.53
CA LEU A 467 -1.02 -24.07 -9.25
C LEU A 467 0.11 -23.54 -10.13
N TYR A 468 -0.12 -22.43 -10.84
CA TYR A 468 0.89 -21.87 -11.75
C TYR A 468 2.15 -21.42 -11.00
N THR A 469 2.01 -20.88 -9.78
CA THR A 469 3.17 -20.56 -8.92
C THR A 469 3.93 -21.83 -8.52
N ALA A 470 3.25 -22.93 -8.23
CA ALA A 470 3.92 -24.18 -7.91
C ALA A 470 4.71 -24.74 -9.11
N GLU A 471 4.22 -24.57 -10.33
CA GLU A 471 4.86 -25.07 -11.56
C GLU A 471 5.98 -24.15 -12.09
N LEU A 472 5.92 -22.84 -11.82
CA LEU A 472 6.90 -21.86 -12.30
C LEU A 472 8.27 -21.96 -11.60
N TYR A 473 8.29 -22.46 -10.36
CA TYR A 473 9.48 -22.47 -9.49
C TYR A 473 10.02 -23.89 -9.31
N PRO A 474 11.37 -24.02 -9.21
CA PRO A 474 11.99 -25.32 -9.04
C PRO A 474 11.71 -25.85 -7.63
N THR A 475 11.77 -27.18 -7.49
CA THR A 475 11.37 -27.90 -6.27
C THR A 475 12.04 -27.37 -4.98
N ILE A 476 13.25 -26.82 -5.08
CA ILE A 476 14.04 -26.30 -3.94
C ILE A 476 13.43 -25.03 -3.34
N VAL A 477 12.84 -24.14 -4.15
CA VAL A 477 12.28 -22.85 -3.69
C VAL A 477 10.76 -22.73 -3.94
N ARG A 478 10.12 -23.80 -4.44
CA ARG A 478 8.70 -23.83 -4.77
C ARG A 478 7.80 -23.44 -3.60
N SER A 479 7.97 -24.08 -2.44
CA SER A 479 7.13 -23.81 -1.27
C SER A 479 7.30 -22.37 -0.77
N LEU A 480 8.51 -21.82 -0.87
CA LEU A 480 8.82 -20.43 -0.53
C LEU A 480 8.15 -19.43 -1.49
N ALA A 481 8.16 -19.73 -2.80
CA ALA A 481 7.48 -18.91 -3.81
C ALA A 481 5.95 -18.91 -3.63
N VAL A 482 5.35 -20.09 -3.41
CA VAL A 482 3.90 -20.20 -3.12
C VAL A 482 3.55 -19.51 -1.80
N GLY A 483 4.35 -19.70 -0.75
CA GLY A 483 4.15 -19.04 0.54
C GLY A 483 4.23 -17.51 0.47
N SER A 484 5.23 -16.97 -0.22
CA SER A 484 5.36 -15.51 -0.42
C SER A 484 4.25 -14.93 -1.31
N GLY A 485 3.82 -15.64 -2.35
CA GLY A 485 2.65 -15.27 -3.14
C GLY A 485 1.36 -15.24 -2.31
N SER A 486 1.14 -16.24 -1.46
CA SER A 486 0.02 -16.29 -0.51
C SER A 486 0.04 -15.12 0.47
N MET A 487 1.22 -14.76 1.00
CA MET A 487 1.40 -13.57 1.84
C MET A 487 0.93 -12.30 1.11
N MET A 488 1.33 -12.11 -0.14
CA MET A 488 0.93 -10.94 -0.93
C MET A 488 -0.58 -10.94 -1.25
N CYS A 489 -1.19 -12.11 -1.43
CA CYS A 489 -2.64 -12.24 -1.50
C CYS A 489 -3.31 -11.75 -0.21
N ARG A 490 -2.82 -12.13 0.97
CA ARG A 490 -3.39 -11.66 2.23
C ARG A 490 -3.25 -10.14 2.40
N VAL A 491 -2.16 -9.53 1.95
CA VAL A 491 -2.04 -8.06 1.87
C VAL A 491 -3.15 -7.48 0.99
N GLY A 492 -3.43 -8.07 -0.18
CA GLY A 492 -4.56 -7.68 -1.03
C GLY A 492 -5.91 -7.76 -0.33
N SER A 493 -6.14 -8.79 0.51
CA SER A 493 -7.36 -8.92 1.29
C SER A 493 -7.51 -7.87 2.40
N VAL A 494 -6.41 -7.41 3.01
CA VAL A 494 -6.42 -6.31 4.01
C VAL A 494 -6.74 -4.98 3.35
N VAL A 495 -6.23 -4.75 2.13
CA VAL A 495 -6.45 -3.52 1.37
C VAL A 495 -7.87 -3.45 0.79
N ALA A 496 -8.51 -4.59 0.48
CA ALA A 496 -9.80 -4.63 -0.21
C ALA A 496 -10.96 -3.86 0.48
N PRO A 497 -11.22 -4.01 1.80
CA PRO A 497 -12.29 -3.24 2.45
C PRO A 497 -12.03 -1.72 2.39
N PHE A 498 -10.77 -1.29 2.54
CA PHE A 498 -10.41 0.13 2.38
C PHE A 498 -10.69 0.63 0.96
N CYS A 499 -10.40 -0.19 -0.07
CA CYS A 499 -10.76 0.15 -1.44
C CYS A 499 -12.26 0.33 -1.63
N VAL A 500 -13.11 -0.50 -0.99
CA VAL A 500 -14.57 -0.37 -1.06
C VAL A 500 -15.05 0.91 -0.38
N TYR A 501 -14.43 1.31 0.74
CA TYR A 501 -14.79 2.56 1.41
C TYR A 501 -14.49 3.82 0.60
N LEU A 502 -13.55 3.76 -0.36
CA LEU A 502 -13.32 4.87 -1.31
C LEU A 502 -14.53 5.15 -2.24
N ARG A 503 -15.55 4.28 -2.24
CA ARG A 503 -16.83 4.53 -2.92
C ARG A 503 -17.49 5.83 -2.47
N SER A 504 -17.28 6.27 -1.22
CA SER A 504 -17.83 7.55 -0.73
C SER A 504 -17.21 8.77 -1.40
N VAL A 505 -15.97 8.65 -1.90
CA VAL A 505 -15.28 9.72 -2.63
C VAL A 505 -15.73 9.73 -4.09
N TRP A 506 -15.73 8.56 -4.73
CA TRP A 506 -16.29 8.39 -6.07
C TRP A 506 -16.74 6.94 -6.27
N ILE A 507 -17.99 6.78 -6.75
CA ILE A 507 -18.71 5.51 -6.76
C ILE A 507 -17.96 4.38 -7.49
N PHE A 508 -17.16 4.71 -8.51
CA PHE A 508 -16.43 3.75 -9.34
C PHE A 508 -14.95 3.53 -8.93
N MET A 509 -14.45 4.21 -7.89
CA MET A 509 -13.06 4.07 -7.43
C MET A 509 -12.64 2.61 -7.14
N PRO A 510 -13.42 1.79 -6.41
CA PRO A 510 -13.00 0.43 -6.09
C PRO A 510 -12.76 -0.41 -7.36
N LEU A 511 -13.66 -0.27 -8.35
CA LEU A 511 -13.60 -1.00 -9.61
C LEU A 511 -12.46 -0.51 -10.52
N LEU A 512 -12.18 0.81 -10.51
CA LEU A 512 -11.06 1.38 -11.25
C LEU A 512 -9.72 0.83 -10.75
N LEU A 513 -9.52 0.78 -9.44
CA LEU A 513 -8.30 0.25 -8.84
C LEU A 513 -8.09 -1.23 -9.21
N VAL A 514 -9.14 -2.05 -9.10
CA VAL A 514 -9.06 -3.47 -9.50
C VAL A 514 -8.81 -3.60 -11.00
N GLY A 515 -9.47 -2.79 -11.83
CA GLY A 515 -9.33 -2.85 -13.29
C GLY A 515 -7.91 -2.50 -13.77
N ILE A 516 -7.29 -1.46 -13.23
CA ILE A 516 -5.92 -1.06 -13.56
C ILE A 516 -4.93 -2.17 -13.16
N MET A 517 -5.08 -2.72 -11.96
CA MET A 517 -4.22 -3.78 -11.45
C MET A 517 -4.38 -5.09 -12.23
N ALA A 518 -5.62 -5.43 -12.63
CA ALA A 518 -5.92 -6.58 -13.48
C ALA A 518 -5.29 -6.44 -14.88
N LEU A 519 -5.39 -5.26 -15.48
CA LEU A 519 -4.77 -4.98 -16.78
C LEU A 519 -3.24 -5.09 -16.71
N LEU A 520 -2.62 -4.47 -15.70
CA LEU A 520 -1.18 -4.53 -15.48
C LEU A 520 -0.72 -5.98 -15.24
N SER A 521 -1.45 -6.74 -14.42
CA SER A 521 -1.19 -8.16 -14.16
C SER A 521 -1.29 -8.99 -15.43
N GLY A 522 -2.31 -8.76 -16.26
CA GLY A 522 -2.49 -9.46 -17.53
C GLY A 522 -1.34 -9.21 -18.51
N ILE A 523 -0.91 -7.95 -18.67
CA ILE A 523 0.21 -7.57 -19.54
C ILE A 523 1.53 -8.19 -19.06
N LEU A 524 1.81 -8.12 -17.76
CA LEU A 524 3.03 -8.69 -17.19
C LEU A 524 3.05 -10.22 -17.24
N THR A 525 1.90 -10.89 -17.20
CA THR A 525 1.78 -12.35 -17.32
C THR A 525 2.27 -12.86 -18.69
N ILE A 526 2.22 -12.05 -19.74
CA ILE A 526 2.76 -12.39 -21.08
C ILE A 526 4.26 -12.74 -21.00
N MET A 527 4.98 -12.14 -20.04
CA MET A 527 6.40 -12.35 -19.83
C MET A 527 6.73 -13.66 -19.09
N LEU A 528 5.72 -14.39 -18.59
CA LEU A 528 5.89 -15.67 -17.91
C LEU A 528 5.90 -16.84 -18.90
N PRO A 529 6.64 -17.93 -18.62
CA PRO A 529 6.69 -19.10 -19.48
C PRO A 529 5.47 -20.01 -19.30
N GLU A 530 4.99 -20.63 -20.38
CA GLU A 530 3.95 -21.67 -20.31
C GLU A 530 4.50 -22.96 -19.67
N THR A 531 3.70 -23.60 -18.83
CA THR A 531 4.05 -24.81 -18.05
C THR A 531 3.35 -26.07 -18.52
N LEU A 532 2.34 -25.96 -19.41
CA LEU A 532 1.62 -27.13 -19.95
C LEU A 532 2.57 -28.17 -20.58
N GLY A 533 2.47 -29.41 -20.12
CA GLY A 533 3.20 -30.56 -20.67
C GLY A 533 4.72 -30.55 -20.41
N LYS A 534 5.23 -29.66 -19.57
CA LYS A 534 6.67 -29.58 -19.22
C LYS A 534 6.95 -30.31 -17.91
N PRO A 535 8.10 -31.01 -17.79
CA PRO A 535 8.50 -31.62 -16.53
C PRO A 535 8.81 -30.54 -15.48
N LEU A 536 8.54 -30.85 -14.21
CA LEU A 536 8.86 -29.98 -13.08
C LEU A 536 10.38 -29.82 -12.96
N THR A 537 10.86 -28.58 -12.88
CA THR A 537 12.28 -28.31 -12.74
C THR A 537 12.77 -28.60 -11.33
N ASN A 538 13.96 -29.18 -11.24
CA ASN A 538 14.59 -29.51 -9.96
C ASN A 538 15.65 -28.47 -9.57
N THR A 539 16.29 -27.82 -10.55
CA THR A 539 17.38 -26.87 -10.34
C THR A 539 17.00 -25.43 -10.74
N LEU A 540 17.68 -24.44 -10.15
CA LEU A 540 17.50 -23.02 -10.51
C LEU A 540 17.87 -22.73 -11.97
N VAL A 541 18.87 -23.44 -12.50
CA VAL A 541 19.36 -23.27 -13.88
C VAL A 541 18.30 -23.69 -14.89
N GLU A 542 17.71 -24.89 -14.72
CA GLU A 542 16.59 -25.36 -15.56
C GLU A 542 15.40 -24.38 -15.52
N ALA A 543 15.09 -23.82 -14.34
CA ALA A 543 14.01 -22.84 -14.21
C ALA A 543 14.31 -21.55 -14.98
N THR A 544 15.56 -21.08 -15.00
CA THR A 544 15.95 -19.92 -15.82
C THR A 544 15.87 -20.19 -17.32
N GLU A 545 16.24 -21.40 -17.76
CA GLU A 545 16.21 -21.80 -19.17
C GLU A 545 14.80 -21.96 -19.75
N MET A 546 13.80 -22.32 -18.93
CA MET A 546 12.39 -22.32 -19.35
C MET A 546 11.91 -20.98 -19.93
N GLY A 547 12.57 -19.85 -19.58
CA GLY A 547 12.26 -18.54 -20.13
C GLY A 547 12.96 -18.20 -21.45
N ARG A 548 14.05 -18.90 -21.80
CA ARG A 548 14.85 -18.65 -23.02
C ARG A 548 14.31 -19.38 -24.26
N ASN A 549 13.72 -20.56 -24.08
CA ASN A 549 13.26 -21.39 -25.21
C ASN A 549 11.91 -20.97 -25.83
N GLY A 550 11.35 -19.82 -25.45
CA GLY A 550 10.12 -19.29 -26.05
C GLY A 550 10.26 -18.69 -27.47
N LYS A 551 11.47 -18.70 -28.06
CA LYS A 551 11.74 -18.16 -29.40
C LYS A 551 12.27 -19.18 -30.42
N SER A 552 12.38 -20.46 -30.07
CA SER A 552 12.71 -21.49 -31.05
C SER A 552 12.09 -22.82 -30.64
N CYS A 553 11.09 -23.27 -31.41
CA CYS A 553 10.78 -24.67 -31.73
C CYS A 553 9.35 -24.75 -32.30
N SER A 554 9.20 -24.40 -33.57
CA SER A 554 8.36 -25.20 -34.46
C SER A 554 9.27 -26.26 -35.06
N GLY A 555 8.95 -27.54 -34.85
CA GLY A 555 9.60 -28.63 -35.58
C GLY A 555 10.08 -29.80 -34.73
N LYS A 556 9.27 -30.86 -34.78
CA LYS A 556 9.61 -32.29 -34.74
C LYS A 556 9.82 -32.94 -33.37
N THR A 557 8.88 -33.86 -33.11
CA THR A 557 8.89 -34.99 -32.20
C THR A 557 10.21 -35.80 -32.25
N PRO A 558 10.73 -36.28 -31.10
CA PRO A 558 11.76 -37.31 -31.09
C PRO A 558 11.12 -38.71 -31.08
N PRO A 559 11.60 -39.68 -31.88
CA PRO A 559 11.25 -41.08 -31.72
C PRO A 559 12.08 -41.74 -30.60
N GLY A 560 11.48 -42.75 -29.98
CA GLY A 560 11.97 -43.47 -28.81
C GLY A 560 13.13 -44.45 -29.03
N GLN A 561 13.57 -44.95 -27.88
CA GLN A 561 14.68 -45.85 -27.54
C GLN A 561 14.79 -47.15 -28.36
N SER A 562 16.02 -47.64 -28.59
CA SER A 562 16.53 -48.91 -28.02
C SER A 562 17.89 -49.42 -28.60
N ALA A 563 18.82 -49.75 -27.68
CA ALA A 563 19.81 -50.87 -27.69
C ALA A 563 21.15 -50.77 -28.51
N PRO A 564 22.17 -51.66 -28.28
CA PRO A 564 23.41 -51.39 -27.52
C PRO A 564 24.73 -51.64 -28.34
N PRO A 565 25.96 -51.51 -27.78
CA PRO A 565 27.17 -51.20 -28.56
C PRO A 565 27.97 -52.43 -29.05
N ARG A 566 28.60 -52.32 -30.23
CA ARG A 566 29.66 -53.25 -30.69
C ARG A 566 30.85 -52.56 -31.36
N GLN A 567 32.00 -52.74 -30.70
CA GLN A 567 33.40 -52.95 -31.12
C GLN A 567 33.92 -52.71 -32.57
N ARG A 568 35.12 -52.08 -32.57
CA ARG A 568 36.40 -52.41 -33.26
C ARG A 568 36.77 -51.87 -34.68
N THR A 569 37.66 -50.86 -34.66
CA THR A 569 39.01 -50.76 -35.31
C THR A 569 39.12 -50.67 -36.87
N PRO A 570 40.32 -50.50 -37.49
CA PRO A 570 40.78 -49.22 -38.08
C PRO A 570 41.36 -49.35 -39.52
N SER A 571 41.65 -48.26 -40.25
CA SER A 571 42.64 -48.29 -41.34
C SER A 571 43.01 -46.90 -41.86
N SER A 572 44.31 -46.75 -42.15
CA SER A 572 45.10 -45.56 -42.55
C SER A 572 45.14 -45.36 -44.09
N PRO A 573 46.18 -44.78 -44.75
CA PRO A 573 46.89 -43.49 -44.60
C PRO A 573 47.08 -42.70 -45.94
N ALA A 574 47.23 -41.35 -45.87
CA ALA A 574 48.12 -40.43 -46.64
C ALA A 574 48.21 -40.53 -48.21
N PRO A 575 49.02 -39.74 -48.99
CA PRO A 575 49.86 -38.57 -48.70
C PRO A 575 49.92 -37.40 -49.76
N LEU A 576 50.54 -36.30 -49.33
CA LEU A 576 51.49 -35.37 -50.02
C LEU A 576 51.12 -34.54 -51.28
N LEU A 577 51.25 -33.20 -51.16
CA LEU A 577 52.28 -32.38 -51.85
C LEU A 577 52.30 -30.90 -51.36
N ARG A 578 53.50 -30.44 -50.97
CA ARG A 578 53.98 -29.06 -50.65
C ARG A 578 54.82 -28.56 -51.85
N PRO A 579 55.10 -27.25 -52.10
CA PRO A 579 55.96 -26.35 -51.25
C PRO A 579 55.62 -24.82 -51.32
N SER A 580 55.72 -24.01 -50.26
CA SER A 580 56.86 -23.33 -49.57
C SER A 580 57.51 -22.09 -50.24
N ARG A 581 57.35 -20.91 -49.60
CA ARG A 581 58.33 -19.78 -49.43
C ARG A 581 57.85 -18.90 -48.23
N LYS A 582 58.44 -19.01 -47.03
CA LYS A 582 59.49 -18.17 -46.34
C LYS A 582 59.01 -16.74 -45.96
N SER A 583 58.65 -16.43 -44.69
CA SER A 583 59.43 -16.16 -43.42
C SER A 583 59.72 -14.64 -43.28
N ASP A 584 59.47 -13.89 -42.20
CA ASP A 584 59.28 -14.17 -40.76
C ASP A 584 58.51 -13.05 -40.01
N SER A 585 57.96 -13.44 -38.85
CA SER A 585 57.79 -12.71 -37.58
C SER A 585 56.85 -11.48 -37.43
N SER A 586 55.97 -11.67 -36.44
CA SER A 586 55.30 -10.68 -35.55
C SER A 586 54.05 -9.93 -36.03
N SER A 587 52.95 -10.35 -35.39
CA SER A 587 51.79 -9.56 -34.96
C SER A 587 51.05 -8.68 -35.97
N SER A 588 49.88 -9.15 -36.40
CA SER A 588 48.76 -8.25 -36.75
C SER A 588 47.39 -8.93 -36.57
N PRO A 589 46.33 -8.14 -36.37
CA PRO A 589 45.06 -8.53 -35.77
C PRO A 589 43.94 -8.71 -36.80
N GLY A 590 42.96 -9.56 -36.49
CA GLY A 590 41.82 -9.84 -37.38
C GLY A 590 40.62 -10.45 -36.66
N ALA A 591 39.78 -9.54 -36.16
CA ALA A 591 38.34 -9.63 -35.90
C ALA A 591 37.81 -10.79 -35.04
N SER A 592 37.49 -10.57 -33.77
CA SER A 592 36.31 -9.83 -33.26
C SER A 592 34.99 -10.56 -33.48
N LEU A 593 34.50 -11.23 -32.44
CA LEU A 593 33.10 -11.15 -31.96
C LEU A 593 32.94 -12.01 -30.69
N LEU A 594 33.78 -11.73 -29.69
CA LEU A 594 33.69 -12.30 -28.34
C LEU A 594 33.84 -11.24 -27.24
N TRP A 595 33.56 -9.98 -27.60
CA TRP A 595 33.45 -8.86 -26.67
C TRP A 595 32.15 -8.12 -26.94
N LEU A 596 31.07 -8.52 -26.28
CA LEU A 596 30.07 -7.55 -25.87
C LEU A 596 30.34 -7.27 -24.40
N CYS A 597 31.21 -6.27 -24.20
CA CYS A 597 31.35 -5.54 -22.96
C CYS A 597 29.97 -5.33 -22.33
N THR A 598 29.80 -5.80 -21.10
CA THR A 598 29.17 -4.95 -20.09
C THR A 598 29.97 -3.65 -20.06
N LEU A 599 29.60 -2.72 -20.92
CA LEU A 599 29.86 -1.31 -20.67
C LEU A 599 29.11 -1.03 -19.37
N GLU A 600 29.83 -0.98 -18.25
CA GLU A 600 29.42 -0.15 -17.13
C GLU A 600 29.06 1.21 -17.73
N MET A 601 27.75 1.47 -17.87
CA MET A 601 27.33 2.84 -18.13
C MET A 601 27.76 3.60 -16.87
N ALA A 602 28.73 4.49 -17.03
CA ALA A 602 29.15 5.37 -15.94
C ALA A 602 27.91 5.97 -15.28
N ALA A 603 27.83 5.85 -13.95
CA ALA A 603 26.75 6.41 -13.16
C ALA A 603 26.46 7.86 -13.59
N PRO A 604 25.19 8.24 -13.87
CA PRO A 604 24.86 9.60 -14.23
C PRO A 604 25.36 10.57 -13.16
N LYS A 605 26.19 11.53 -13.56
CA LYS A 605 26.75 12.56 -12.68
C LYS A 605 25.78 13.73 -12.62
N VAL A 606 25.29 14.05 -11.43
CA VAL A 606 24.31 15.12 -11.19
C VAL A 606 24.97 16.20 -10.33
N ALA A 607 24.96 17.44 -10.81
CA ALA A 607 25.39 18.60 -10.04
C ALA A 607 24.18 19.38 -9.50
N VAL A 608 24.09 19.58 -8.20
CA VAL A 608 23.11 20.47 -7.57
C VAL A 608 23.80 21.78 -7.21
N VAL A 609 23.40 22.87 -7.86
CA VAL A 609 24.01 24.19 -7.67
C VAL A 609 23.17 24.99 -6.68
N GLY A 610 23.70 25.21 -5.48
CA GLY A 610 23.06 25.93 -4.37
C GLY A 610 23.03 25.13 -3.06
N ALA A 611 23.55 25.71 -1.98
CA ALA A 611 23.57 25.10 -0.64
C ALA A 611 22.51 25.65 0.33
N GLY A 612 21.47 26.33 -0.19
CA GLY A 612 20.30 26.69 0.62
C GLY A 612 19.46 25.46 0.98
N VAL A 613 18.44 25.65 1.83
CA VAL A 613 17.59 24.55 2.33
C VAL A 613 16.98 23.72 1.19
N VAL A 614 16.55 24.37 0.11
CA VAL A 614 15.98 23.71 -1.07
C VAL A 614 17.04 22.90 -1.84
N GLY A 615 18.26 23.43 -1.99
CA GLY A 615 19.33 22.75 -2.72
C GLY A 615 19.82 21.51 -1.99
N LEU A 616 20.10 21.61 -0.70
CA LEU A 616 20.49 20.46 0.12
C LEU A 616 19.38 19.41 0.18
N SER A 617 18.13 19.83 0.33
CA SER A 617 16.99 18.90 0.34
C SER A 617 16.77 18.22 -1.01
N THR A 618 16.99 18.94 -2.12
CA THR A 618 16.91 18.37 -3.47
C THR A 618 18.00 17.33 -3.68
N ALA A 619 19.24 17.63 -3.29
CA ALA A 619 20.33 16.66 -3.35
C ALA A 619 20.01 15.40 -2.52
N LEU A 620 19.44 15.58 -1.32
CA LEU A 620 19.11 14.46 -0.44
C LEU A 620 18.01 13.59 -1.05
N CYS A 621 16.94 14.19 -1.57
CA CYS A 621 15.89 13.47 -2.28
C CYS A 621 16.42 12.74 -3.52
N ILE A 622 17.36 13.32 -4.28
CA ILE A 622 17.94 12.66 -5.46
C ILE A 622 18.73 11.42 -5.03
N VAL A 623 19.57 11.50 -4.00
CA VAL A 623 20.37 10.35 -3.55
C VAL A 623 19.51 9.25 -2.93
N GLU A 624 18.49 9.62 -2.16
CA GLU A 624 17.54 8.65 -1.60
C GLU A 624 16.71 7.95 -2.70
N THR A 625 16.39 8.66 -3.78
CA THR A 625 15.58 8.12 -4.89
C THR A 625 16.43 7.33 -5.90
N PHE A 626 17.66 7.78 -6.17
CA PHE A 626 18.58 7.21 -7.15
C PHE A 626 19.95 6.92 -6.54
N PRO A 627 20.11 5.81 -5.79
CA PRO A 627 21.37 5.47 -5.12
C PRO A 627 22.55 5.24 -6.07
N SER A 628 22.27 4.94 -7.34
CA SER A 628 23.28 4.72 -8.38
C SER A 628 23.81 6.01 -9.03
N CYS A 629 23.32 7.18 -8.63
CA CYS A 629 23.76 8.47 -9.19
C CYS A 629 24.89 9.08 -8.35
N SER A 630 25.91 9.63 -9.03
CA SER A 630 26.94 10.42 -8.37
C SER A 630 26.46 11.86 -8.24
N VAL A 631 26.08 12.27 -7.03
CA VAL A 631 25.58 13.63 -6.77
C VAL A 631 26.66 14.49 -6.15
N THR A 632 26.83 15.71 -6.68
CA THR A 632 27.72 16.74 -6.15
C THR A 632 26.94 18.01 -5.86
N VAL A 633 27.16 18.64 -4.71
CA VAL A 633 26.62 19.97 -4.39
C VAL A 633 27.69 21.03 -4.60
N LEU A 634 27.37 22.03 -5.42
CA LEU A 634 28.25 23.15 -5.74
C LEU A 634 27.61 24.45 -5.24
N SER A 635 28.33 25.24 -4.45
CA SER A 635 27.83 26.55 -4.06
C SER A 635 28.97 27.53 -3.76
N ASP A 636 28.73 28.82 -3.99
CA ASP A 636 29.64 29.89 -3.59
C ASP A 636 29.72 30.01 -2.06
N GLN A 637 28.60 29.75 -1.36
CA GLN A 637 28.48 29.87 0.08
C GLN A 637 27.68 28.69 0.65
N PHE A 638 28.19 28.11 1.73
CA PHE A 638 27.50 27.09 2.54
C PHE A 638 27.05 27.68 3.88
N SER A 639 26.38 26.87 4.72
CA SER A 639 26.04 27.27 6.09
C SER A 639 27.33 27.71 6.83
N PRO A 640 27.35 28.86 7.52
CA PRO A 640 26.22 29.67 7.99
C PRO A 640 25.83 30.87 7.09
N ASN A 641 26.40 31.00 5.89
CA ASN A 641 26.34 32.23 5.09
C ASN A 641 25.25 32.23 4.01
N THR A 642 24.27 31.32 4.07
CA THR A 642 23.19 31.29 3.06
C THR A 642 22.01 32.17 3.45
N THR A 643 21.19 32.59 2.48
CA THR A 643 19.88 33.22 2.76
C THR A 643 19.01 32.36 3.68
N SER A 644 19.15 31.03 3.60
CA SER A 644 18.37 30.10 4.43
C SER A 644 18.77 30.20 5.91
N ASN A 645 20.03 30.53 6.24
CA ASN A 645 20.47 30.72 7.63
C ASN A 645 19.81 31.92 8.31
N VAL A 646 19.46 32.96 7.54
CA VAL A 646 18.79 34.17 8.04
C VAL A 646 17.28 34.00 8.19
N ALA A 647 16.70 32.98 7.55
CA ALA A 647 15.26 32.76 7.58
C ALA A 647 14.73 32.55 9.01
N ALA A 648 13.44 32.81 9.19
CA ALA A 648 12.78 32.66 10.49
C ALA A 648 12.53 31.18 10.86
N GLY A 649 12.40 30.32 9.85
CA GLY A 649 12.39 28.85 9.99
C GLY A 649 11.06 28.23 10.43
N ILE A 650 10.00 29.03 10.65
CA ILE A 650 8.67 28.50 11.00
C ILE A 650 7.96 27.93 9.77
N LEU A 651 7.21 26.85 9.96
CA LEU A 651 6.39 26.22 8.93
C LEU A 651 5.00 26.84 8.87
N ILE A 652 4.91 27.99 8.20
CA ILE A 652 3.65 28.61 7.78
C ILE A 652 3.74 28.78 6.27
N PRO A 653 2.90 28.11 5.47
CA PRO A 653 3.01 28.16 4.02
C PRO A 653 2.51 29.51 3.50
N HIS A 654 3.34 30.14 2.68
CA HIS A 654 2.96 31.33 1.92
C HIS A 654 2.25 30.91 0.64
N THR A 655 1.28 31.71 0.20
CA THR A 655 0.62 31.51 -1.09
C THR A 655 1.55 31.91 -2.24
N TYR A 656 1.69 31.03 -3.22
CA TYR A 656 2.36 31.27 -4.50
C TYR A 656 1.30 31.54 -5.57
N PRO A 657 1.06 32.80 -6.00
CA PRO A 657 -0.07 33.12 -6.86
C PRO A 657 -0.12 32.35 -8.19
N GLY A 658 1.04 32.05 -8.78
CA GLY A 658 1.15 31.32 -10.05
C GLY A 658 1.24 29.80 -9.92
N THR A 659 1.11 29.23 -8.72
CA THR A 659 1.13 27.78 -8.51
C THR A 659 -0.25 27.33 -8.03
N PRO A 660 -0.84 26.23 -8.53
CA PRO A 660 -2.14 25.76 -8.05
C PRO A 660 -2.14 25.46 -6.54
N ILE A 661 -3.21 25.85 -5.83
CA ILE A 661 -3.31 25.69 -4.37
C ILE A 661 -3.14 24.23 -3.92
N HIS A 662 -3.72 23.27 -4.66
CA HIS A 662 -3.58 21.85 -4.32
C HIS A 662 -2.14 21.35 -4.40
N VAL A 663 -1.34 21.87 -5.35
CA VAL A 663 0.10 21.55 -5.47
C VAL A 663 0.88 22.14 -4.31
N GLN A 664 0.61 23.40 -3.96
CA GLN A 664 1.24 24.06 -2.80
C GLN A 664 0.91 23.33 -1.50
N LYS A 665 -0.36 22.95 -1.32
CA LYS A 665 -0.82 22.16 -0.19
C LYS A 665 -0.10 20.82 -0.10
N GLN A 666 0.06 20.14 -1.23
CA GLN A 666 0.78 18.87 -1.28
C GLN A 666 2.25 19.05 -0.89
N TRP A 667 2.94 20.06 -1.44
CA TRP A 667 4.33 20.33 -1.06
C TRP A 667 4.49 20.67 0.42
N PHE A 668 3.56 21.45 0.97
CA PHE A 668 3.52 21.75 2.39
C PHE A 668 3.29 20.50 3.23
N LYS A 669 2.30 19.67 2.87
CA LYS A 669 1.98 18.41 3.56
C LYS A 669 3.16 17.45 3.60
N GLU A 670 3.86 17.28 2.48
CA GLU A 670 5.05 16.42 2.43
C GLU A 670 6.20 16.94 3.29
N THR A 671 6.39 18.26 3.31
CA THR A 671 7.42 18.90 4.13
C THR A 671 7.08 18.83 5.62
N PHE A 672 5.81 19.10 5.98
CA PHE A 672 5.32 19.00 7.34
C PHE A 672 5.44 17.56 7.86
N THR A 673 5.00 16.56 7.08
CA THR A 673 5.08 15.15 7.47
C THR A 673 6.52 14.70 7.70
N TYR A 674 7.44 15.11 6.83
CA TYR A 674 8.86 14.79 6.96
C TYR A 674 9.48 15.42 8.23
N LEU A 675 9.24 16.72 8.45
CA LEU A 675 9.77 17.41 9.62
C LEU A 675 9.10 16.97 10.92
N PHE A 676 7.83 16.57 10.87
CA PHE A 676 7.12 16.02 12.02
C PHE A 676 7.73 14.68 12.44
N ALA A 677 8.01 13.79 11.49
CA ALA A 677 8.72 12.55 11.75
C ALA A 677 10.13 12.80 12.31
N LEU A 678 10.86 13.79 11.77
CA LEU A 678 12.18 14.18 12.27
C LEU A 678 12.12 14.75 13.69
N SER A 679 11.11 15.57 14.01
CA SER A 679 10.90 16.13 15.35
C SER A 679 10.58 15.08 16.42
N ASN A 680 10.00 13.95 16.01
CA ASN A 680 9.72 12.81 16.88
C ASN A 680 10.86 11.78 16.92
N SER A 681 11.97 12.04 16.22
CA SER A 681 13.13 11.15 16.17
C SER A 681 14.22 11.56 17.17
N ASN A 682 15.14 10.65 17.45
CA ASN A 682 16.31 10.94 18.30
C ASN A 682 17.24 12.00 17.70
N GLU A 683 17.14 12.28 16.40
CA GLU A 683 17.94 13.29 15.70
C GLU A 683 17.33 14.71 15.79
N ALA A 684 16.15 14.88 16.41
CA ALA A 684 15.42 16.14 16.47
C ALA A 684 16.25 17.30 17.06
N SER A 685 16.98 17.02 18.16
CA SER A 685 17.83 18.02 18.81
C SER A 685 19.02 18.43 17.95
N GLU A 686 19.61 17.50 17.20
CA GLU A 686 20.74 17.78 16.30
C GLU A 686 20.27 18.56 15.07
N ALA A 687 19.13 18.16 14.49
CA ALA A 687 18.52 18.84 13.36
C ALA A 687 17.91 20.21 13.73
N GLY A 688 17.70 20.48 15.03
CA GLY A 688 17.10 21.73 15.51
C GLY A 688 15.63 21.89 15.11
N VAL A 689 14.88 20.79 14.99
CA VAL A 689 13.46 20.80 14.58
C VAL A 689 12.58 20.51 15.78
N HIS A 690 11.65 21.40 16.09
CA HIS A 690 10.76 21.28 17.24
C HIS A 690 9.35 21.80 16.95
N LEU A 691 8.39 21.32 17.72
CA LEU A 691 7.01 21.80 17.70
C LEU A 691 6.91 23.15 18.41
N VAL A 692 6.11 24.05 17.86
CA VAL A 692 5.82 25.36 18.42
C VAL A 692 4.32 25.65 18.25
N SER A 693 3.67 25.93 19.38
CA SER A 693 2.26 26.35 19.41
C SER A 693 2.16 27.87 19.37
N GLY A 694 1.03 28.41 18.95
CA GLY A 694 0.85 29.84 18.92
C GLY A 694 -0.36 30.29 18.11
N TRP A 695 -0.34 31.58 17.79
CA TRP A 695 -1.49 32.28 17.26
C TRP A 695 -1.15 33.08 16.01
N GLN A 696 -2.08 33.07 15.06
CA GLN A 696 -2.13 34.00 13.96
C GLN A 696 -3.32 34.93 14.15
N ILE A 697 -3.07 36.22 14.31
CA ILE A 697 -4.06 37.24 14.68
C ILE A 697 -4.36 38.18 13.52
N PHE A 698 -5.57 38.72 13.47
CA PHE A 698 -6.06 39.57 12.39
C PHE A 698 -6.81 40.78 12.95
N LYS A 699 -6.53 41.96 12.40
CA LYS A 699 -7.18 43.22 12.83
C LYS A 699 -8.69 43.23 12.55
N ASN A 700 -9.09 42.64 11.43
CA ASN A 700 -10.50 42.53 11.02
C ASN A 700 -10.86 41.05 10.86
N THR A 701 -12.14 40.71 11.00
CA THR A 701 -12.65 39.36 10.71
C THR A 701 -12.44 39.03 9.22
N PRO A 702 -11.71 37.95 8.90
CA PRO A 702 -11.48 37.53 7.52
C PRO A 702 -12.78 37.09 6.82
N THR A 703 -12.78 37.08 5.49
CA THR A 703 -13.93 36.54 4.74
C THR A 703 -14.08 35.02 4.96
N PRO A 704 -15.25 34.40 4.71
CA PRO A 704 -15.46 32.94 4.94
C PRO A 704 -14.48 32.03 4.19
N LYS A 705 -13.90 32.48 3.06
CA LYS A 705 -12.83 31.77 2.33
C LYS A 705 -11.45 31.90 2.97
N GLU A 706 -11.25 32.89 3.83
CA GLU A 706 -10.01 33.21 4.51
C GLU A 706 -9.99 32.71 5.97
N GLU A 707 -11.16 32.41 6.55
CA GLU A 707 -11.28 31.78 7.88
C GLU A 707 -10.57 30.43 7.97
N LEU A 708 -10.65 29.63 6.91
CA LEU A 708 -10.01 28.32 6.79
C LEU A 708 -8.95 28.34 5.69
N PRO A 709 -7.67 28.57 6.02
CA PRO A 709 -6.61 28.53 5.03
C PRO A 709 -6.44 27.11 4.46
N PHE A 710 -5.93 27.01 3.23
CA PHE A 710 -5.80 25.73 2.49
C PHE A 710 -4.95 24.66 3.19
N TRP A 711 -4.20 25.03 4.22
CA TRP A 711 -3.27 24.21 4.98
C TRP A 711 -3.73 23.90 6.41
N SER A 712 -4.91 24.37 6.80
CA SER A 712 -5.48 24.20 8.15
C SER A 712 -5.58 22.73 8.60
N ASP A 713 -5.88 21.82 7.69
CA ASP A 713 -5.99 20.38 7.92
C ASP A 713 -4.62 19.65 7.96
N VAL A 714 -3.53 20.34 7.68
CA VAL A 714 -2.16 19.78 7.69
C VAL A 714 -1.44 20.05 9.01
N VAL A 715 -1.65 21.23 9.59
CA VAL A 715 -1.05 21.62 10.88
C VAL A 715 -1.82 21.01 12.06
N LEU A 716 -1.22 20.99 13.24
CA LEU A 716 -1.80 20.28 14.39
C LEU A 716 -2.75 21.19 15.17
N GLY A 717 -3.99 20.73 15.38
CA GLY A 717 -4.96 21.38 16.26
C GLY A 717 -5.38 22.78 15.81
N PHE A 718 -5.56 22.99 14.50
CA PHE A 718 -6.05 24.26 13.96
C PHE A 718 -7.47 24.55 14.45
N ARG A 719 -7.66 25.73 15.03
CA ARG A 719 -8.96 26.20 15.52
C ARG A 719 -9.01 27.74 15.58
N PRO A 720 -10.19 28.36 15.64
CA PRO A 720 -10.30 29.76 16.05
C PRO A 720 -9.82 29.96 17.50
N MET A 721 -9.33 31.15 17.80
CA MET A 721 -9.03 31.58 19.17
C MET A 721 -10.31 31.75 19.98
N SER A 722 -10.26 31.39 21.25
CA SER A 722 -11.33 31.69 22.21
C SER A 722 -11.31 33.17 22.58
N GLU A 723 -12.44 33.67 23.10
CA GLU A 723 -12.56 35.06 23.57
C GLU A 723 -11.48 35.41 24.61
N ALA A 724 -11.18 34.50 25.53
CA ALA A 724 -10.14 34.68 26.54
C ALA A 724 -8.73 34.79 25.94
N GLU A 725 -8.45 34.05 24.86
CA GLU A 725 -7.17 34.17 24.14
C GLU A 725 -7.10 35.47 23.33
N LEU A 726 -8.22 35.93 22.78
CA LEU A 726 -8.31 37.19 22.02
C LEU A 726 -8.13 38.43 22.92
N GLN A 727 -8.55 38.37 24.19
CA GLN A 727 -8.30 39.44 25.16
C GLN A 727 -6.81 39.77 25.35
N LYS A 728 -5.90 38.84 25.02
CA LYS A 728 -4.46 39.10 25.01
C LYS A 728 -4.04 40.12 23.93
N PHE A 729 -4.85 40.28 22.89
CA PHE A 729 -4.58 41.12 21.72
C PHE A 729 -5.70 42.13 21.48
N PRO A 730 -5.84 43.19 22.31
CA PRO A 730 -6.99 44.09 22.30
C PRO A 730 -7.18 44.90 21.00
N GLN A 731 -6.16 44.96 20.15
CA GLN A 731 -6.21 45.63 18.84
C GLN A 731 -6.65 44.70 17.68
N HIS A 732 -6.99 43.44 17.97
CA HIS A 732 -7.32 42.41 16.98
C HIS A 732 -8.71 41.84 17.23
N GLN A 733 -9.50 41.66 16.17
CA GLN A 733 -10.89 41.19 16.25
C GLN A 733 -11.03 39.67 16.01
N PHE A 734 -10.03 39.04 15.41
CA PHE A 734 -10.07 37.62 15.07
C PHE A 734 -8.69 36.98 15.21
N GLY A 735 -8.66 35.67 15.47
CA GLY A 735 -7.42 34.93 15.59
C GLY A 735 -7.60 33.42 15.42
N GLN A 736 -6.52 32.77 15.00
CA GLN A 736 -6.41 31.34 14.77
C GLN A 736 -5.32 30.78 15.69
N ALA A 737 -5.59 29.66 16.36
CA ALA A 737 -4.63 28.94 17.17
C ALA A 737 -4.27 27.61 16.50
N PHE A 738 -2.99 27.28 16.44
CA PHE A 738 -2.51 26.01 15.91
C PHE A 738 -1.08 25.71 16.39
N THR A 739 -0.68 24.45 16.25
CA THR A 739 0.68 24.00 16.50
C THR A 739 1.35 23.62 15.19
N THR A 740 2.52 24.19 14.94
CA THR A 740 3.34 23.91 13.75
C THR A 740 4.76 23.53 14.16
N LEU A 741 5.65 23.37 13.18
CA LEU A 741 7.05 23.07 13.38
C LEU A 741 7.90 24.32 13.11
N LYS A 742 9.02 24.41 13.80
CA LYS A 742 10.07 25.39 13.51
C LYS A 742 11.41 24.67 13.37
N CYS A 743 12.12 25.00 12.30
CA CYS A 743 13.51 24.62 12.12
C CYS A 743 14.41 25.75 12.63
N GLU A 744 15.40 25.41 13.45
CA GLU A 744 16.56 26.28 13.63
C GLU A 744 17.41 26.21 12.37
N CYS A 745 17.45 27.31 11.62
CA CYS A 745 18.00 27.30 10.27
C CYS A 745 19.48 26.85 10.20
N PRO A 746 20.41 27.36 11.03
CA PRO A 746 21.79 26.91 10.97
C PRO A 746 21.99 25.43 11.37
N PRO A 747 21.46 24.92 12.51
CA PRO A 747 21.51 23.50 12.83
C PRO A 747 20.91 22.59 11.77
N TYR A 748 19.74 22.95 11.23
CA TYR A 748 19.05 22.13 10.23
C TYR A 748 19.85 22.00 8.92
N LEU A 749 20.45 23.09 8.45
CA LEU A 749 21.31 23.06 7.26
C LEU A 749 22.57 22.22 7.49
N LEU A 750 23.23 22.37 8.64
CA LEU A 750 24.40 21.56 8.99
C LEU A 750 24.07 20.07 9.12
N TRP A 751 22.90 19.75 9.68
CA TRP A 751 22.40 18.37 9.74
C TRP A 751 22.15 17.79 8.34
N LEU A 752 21.53 18.56 7.43
CA LEU A 752 21.37 18.14 6.03
C LEU A 752 22.72 17.92 5.34
N GLU A 753 23.70 18.80 5.57
CA GLU A 753 25.05 18.64 5.03
C GLU A 753 25.72 17.36 5.54
N LYS A 754 25.63 17.09 6.85
CA LYS A 754 26.16 15.88 7.47
C LYS A 754 25.50 14.63 6.89
N ARG A 755 24.17 14.64 6.72
CA ARG A 755 23.40 13.53 6.14
C ARG A 755 23.82 13.26 4.69
N LEU A 756 24.01 14.30 3.89
CA LEU A 756 24.47 14.19 2.50
C LEU A 756 25.88 13.61 2.41
N LYS A 757 26.82 14.11 3.22
CA LYS A 757 28.20 13.56 3.28
C LYS A 757 28.20 12.09 3.69
N ALA A 758 27.35 11.70 4.64
CA ALA A 758 27.19 10.29 5.04
C ALA A 758 26.65 9.39 3.91
N ASN A 759 25.89 9.97 2.97
CA ASN A 759 25.42 9.28 1.76
C ASN A 759 26.39 9.41 0.57
N GLY A 760 27.64 9.83 0.80
CA GLY A 760 28.68 9.88 -0.23
C GLY A 760 28.58 11.08 -1.18
N VAL A 761 27.77 12.09 -0.88
CA VAL A 761 27.65 13.32 -1.69
C VAL A 761 28.87 14.20 -1.49
N GLN A 762 29.49 14.59 -2.61
CA GLN A 762 30.61 15.53 -2.60
C GLN A 762 30.09 16.97 -2.52
N MET A 763 30.77 17.81 -1.76
CA MET A 763 30.42 19.23 -1.62
C MET A 763 31.63 20.09 -1.92
N TYR A 764 31.50 21.01 -2.88
CA TYR A 764 32.58 21.94 -3.21
C TYR A 764 32.11 23.38 -3.09
N THR A 765 32.95 24.19 -2.44
CA THR A 765 32.81 25.65 -2.45
C THR A 765 33.39 26.17 -3.76
N ARG A 766 32.51 26.44 -4.74
CA ARG A 766 32.85 26.89 -6.09
C ARG A 766 31.78 27.83 -6.59
N LYS A 767 32.18 29.02 -7.02
CA LYS A 767 31.30 29.96 -7.73
C LYS A 767 31.11 29.48 -9.17
N VAL A 768 29.85 29.37 -9.59
CA VAL A 768 29.47 29.02 -10.97
C VAL A 768 28.93 30.29 -11.62
N ALA A 769 29.61 30.80 -12.64
CA ALA A 769 29.18 32.03 -13.33
C ALA A 769 28.24 31.72 -14.49
N ASP A 770 28.42 30.57 -15.16
CA ASP A 770 27.54 30.03 -16.19
C ASP A 770 27.33 28.52 -15.96
N LEU A 771 26.09 28.04 -16.13
CA LEU A 771 25.76 26.61 -16.05
C LEU A 771 26.52 25.78 -17.09
N TRP A 772 26.91 26.38 -18.21
CA TRP A 772 27.71 25.71 -19.23
C TRP A 772 29.10 25.30 -18.72
N GLU A 773 29.68 25.95 -17.72
CA GLU A 773 30.97 25.53 -17.15
C GLU A 773 30.96 24.08 -16.62
N LEU A 774 29.78 23.57 -16.27
CA LEU A 774 29.58 22.25 -15.70
C LEU A 774 29.27 21.17 -16.74
N HIS A 775 29.12 21.54 -18.02
CA HIS A 775 28.67 20.63 -19.07
C HIS A 775 29.65 19.46 -19.34
N SER A 776 30.94 19.68 -19.07
CA SER A 776 32.01 18.71 -19.32
C SER A 776 32.16 17.72 -18.17
N GLU A 777 31.79 18.13 -16.95
CA GLU A 777 31.96 17.35 -15.72
C GLU A 777 30.69 16.56 -15.33
N TYR A 778 29.51 17.10 -15.65
CA TYR A 778 28.21 16.58 -15.18
C TYR A 778 27.22 16.36 -16.33
N ASN A 779 26.37 15.34 -16.18
CA ASN A 779 25.37 14.98 -17.18
C ASN A 779 24.05 15.73 -17.00
N ILE A 780 23.70 16.06 -15.76
CA ILE A 780 22.47 16.76 -15.40
C ILE A 780 22.82 17.83 -14.36
N ILE A 781 22.26 19.02 -14.52
CA ILE A 781 22.42 20.10 -13.55
C ILE A 781 21.07 20.40 -12.91
N VAL A 782 21.06 20.60 -11.60
CA VAL A 782 19.90 21.03 -10.83
C VAL A 782 20.18 22.40 -10.26
N ASN A 783 19.54 23.43 -10.79
CA ASN A 783 19.72 24.81 -10.37
C ASN A 783 18.81 25.12 -9.17
N CYS A 784 19.41 25.19 -7.98
CA CYS A 784 18.79 25.55 -6.70
C CYS A 784 19.39 26.83 -6.11
N THR A 785 19.87 27.75 -6.95
CA THR A 785 20.66 28.93 -6.52
C THR A 785 19.85 30.04 -5.84
N GLY A 786 18.54 29.87 -5.68
CA GLY A 786 17.68 30.87 -5.05
C GLY A 786 17.75 32.18 -5.83
N ILE A 787 18.10 33.28 -5.15
CA ILE A 787 18.19 34.61 -5.76
C ILE A 787 19.31 34.70 -6.81
N GLY A 788 20.34 33.86 -6.69
CA GLY A 788 21.45 33.80 -7.64
C GLY A 788 21.01 33.41 -9.06
N ALA A 789 19.85 32.76 -9.22
CA ALA A 789 19.31 32.42 -10.52
C ALA A 789 18.98 33.65 -11.39
N HIS A 790 18.75 34.81 -10.76
CA HIS A 790 18.56 36.08 -11.48
C HIS A 790 19.78 36.40 -12.35
N GLN A 791 21.00 36.24 -11.82
CA GLN A 791 22.24 36.47 -12.56
C GLN A 791 22.66 35.24 -13.37
N LEU A 792 22.53 34.04 -12.81
CA LEU A 792 23.07 32.81 -13.41
C LEU A 792 22.33 32.36 -14.67
N VAL A 793 21.01 32.58 -14.75
CA VAL A 793 20.19 32.17 -15.90
C VAL A 793 19.33 33.32 -16.46
N GLY A 794 19.59 34.56 -16.04
CA GLY A 794 18.91 35.75 -16.57
C GLY A 794 17.41 35.78 -16.31
N ASP A 795 16.94 35.22 -15.20
CA ASP A 795 15.50 35.11 -14.94
C ASP A 795 14.95 36.38 -14.27
N GLU A 796 14.54 37.35 -15.10
CA GLU A 796 14.03 38.67 -14.67
C GLU A 796 12.74 38.60 -13.83
N LYS A 797 11.97 37.50 -13.92
CA LYS A 797 10.77 37.30 -13.10
C LYS A 797 11.09 37.03 -11.63
N LEU A 798 12.36 36.81 -11.29
CA LEU A 798 12.84 36.58 -9.94
C LEU A 798 13.33 37.90 -9.33
N LEU A 799 12.67 38.35 -8.28
CA LEU A 799 12.95 39.62 -7.61
C LEU A 799 13.40 39.36 -6.16
N PRO A 800 14.38 40.13 -5.64
CA PRO A 800 14.73 40.06 -4.22
C PRO A 800 13.65 40.78 -3.41
N VAL A 801 13.20 40.14 -2.34
CA VAL A 801 12.43 40.82 -1.29
C VAL A 801 13.28 40.82 -0.02
N ARG A 802 13.89 41.97 0.27
CA ARG A 802 14.72 42.16 1.46
C ARG A 802 13.86 41.98 2.71
N GLY A 803 14.40 41.20 3.64
CA GLY A 803 13.83 40.96 4.96
C GLY A 803 14.89 41.10 6.04
N GLN A 804 14.61 41.96 7.01
CA GLN A 804 15.41 42.13 8.21
C GLN A 804 14.71 41.45 9.38
N VAL A 805 15.49 40.74 10.18
CA VAL A 805 15.03 40.03 11.38
C VAL A 805 15.97 40.31 12.54
N LEU A 806 15.40 40.29 13.73
CA LEU A 806 16.13 40.40 14.99
C LEU A 806 16.11 39.04 15.67
N LYS A 807 17.26 38.58 16.14
CA LYS A 807 17.38 37.45 17.04
C LYS A 807 17.59 38.01 18.43
N VAL A 808 16.72 37.67 19.36
CA VAL A 808 16.76 38.18 20.74
C VAL A 808 16.72 37.03 21.74
N HIS A 809 17.31 37.22 22.90
CA HIS A 809 17.23 36.26 24.00
C HIS A 809 16.03 36.61 24.90
N ALA A 810 14.96 35.83 24.80
CA ALA A 810 13.73 35.96 25.60
C ALA A 810 13.11 34.57 25.83
N PRO A 811 13.69 33.72 26.68
CA PRO A 811 13.32 32.29 26.79
C PRO A 811 11.90 32.05 27.35
N TRP A 812 11.29 33.07 27.98
CA TRP A 812 9.91 33.02 28.49
C TRP A 812 8.85 33.07 27.37
N VAL A 813 9.20 33.57 26.18
CA VAL A 813 8.30 33.54 25.02
C VAL A 813 8.30 32.13 24.45
N LYS A 814 7.20 31.39 24.63
CA LYS A 814 7.04 30.00 24.16
C LYS A 814 6.09 29.82 22.99
N ASN A 815 5.19 30.77 22.81
CA ASN A 815 4.17 30.71 21.76
C ASN A 815 4.55 31.64 20.60
N PHE A 816 4.36 31.18 19.37
CA PHE A 816 4.52 32.06 18.23
C PHE A 816 3.35 33.04 18.12
N ILE A 817 3.63 34.24 17.63
CA ILE A 817 2.61 35.26 17.34
C ILE A 817 2.88 35.79 15.94
N ARG A 818 1.87 35.80 15.08
CA ARG A 818 1.98 36.31 13.71
C ARG A 818 0.79 37.19 13.39
N ASP A 819 1.04 38.44 13.00
CA ASP A 819 0.00 39.29 12.43
C ASP A 819 -0.34 38.82 11.01
N GLY A 820 -1.62 38.90 10.64
CA GLY A 820 -2.18 38.38 9.39
C GLY A 820 -1.57 38.97 8.13
N ASP A 821 -1.10 40.23 8.19
CA ASP A 821 -0.34 40.88 7.11
C ASP A 821 1.05 40.23 6.88
N GLY A 822 1.54 39.50 7.88
CA GLY A 822 2.85 38.88 7.93
C GLY A 822 4.02 39.86 7.89
N LEU A 823 3.79 41.11 8.33
CA LEU A 823 4.76 42.19 8.54
C LEU A 823 5.19 42.33 10.01
N THR A 824 4.54 41.59 10.91
CA THR A 824 4.97 41.46 12.30
C THR A 824 4.86 40.00 12.72
N TYR A 825 5.98 39.43 13.17
CA TYR A 825 6.00 38.07 13.70
C TYR A 825 7.04 37.88 14.80
N ILE A 826 6.68 37.01 15.75
CA ILE A 826 7.46 36.62 16.91
C ILE A 826 7.51 35.09 16.91
N TYR A 827 8.66 34.52 16.57
CA TYR A 827 8.84 33.08 16.46
C TYR A 827 9.84 32.60 17.50
N PRO A 828 9.39 31.96 18.59
CA PRO A 828 10.28 31.44 19.60
C PRO A 828 11.09 30.28 19.03
N GLY A 829 12.40 30.28 19.28
CA GLY A 829 13.31 29.21 18.91
C GLY A 829 13.95 28.57 20.14
N ILE A 830 14.80 27.57 19.92
CA ILE A 830 15.46 26.81 20.99
C ILE A 830 16.39 27.71 21.81
N HIS A 831 17.19 28.55 21.13
CA HIS A 831 18.20 29.41 21.78
C HIS A 831 17.85 30.90 21.76
N SER A 832 17.09 31.34 20.75
CA SER A 832 16.74 32.75 20.54
C SER A 832 15.33 32.86 19.94
N VAL A 833 14.65 33.95 20.24
CA VAL A 833 13.38 34.33 19.63
C VAL A 833 13.68 35.16 18.37
N THR A 834 13.01 34.84 17.27
CA THR A 834 13.14 35.58 16.02
C THR A 834 12.00 36.57 15.90
N LEU A 835 12.33 37.85 15.90
CA LEU A 835 11.40 38.95 15.64
C LEU A 835 11.60 39.43 14.21
N GLY A 836 10.54 39.75 13.49
CA GLY A 836 10.73 40.28 12.15
C GLY A 836 9.47 40.77 11.47
N GLY A 837 9.68 41.29 10.25
CA GLY A 837 8.59 41.49 9.30
C GLY A 837 8.73 42.63 8.30
N THR A 838 9.93 42.95 7.83
CA THR A 838 10.05 43.75 6.61
C THR A 838 9.96 42.93 5.33
N ARG A 839 9.35 43.56 4.31
CA ARG A 839 9.22 43.08 2.95
C ARG A 839 9.48 44.24 2.00
N GLU A 840 10.74 44.55 1.77
CA GLU A 840 11.14 45.60 0.84
C GLU A 840 11.44 44.96 -0.51
N GLN A 841 10.56 45.17 -1.48
CA GLN A 841 10.71 44.62 -2.83
C GLN A 841 11.87 45.32 -3.56
N GLU A 842 12.57 44.56 -4.41
CA GLU A 842 13.64 45.02 -5.32
C GLU A 842 14.88 45.64 -4.64
N LYS A 843 14.98 45.54 -3.30
CA LYS A 843 16.18 45.97 -2.57
C LYS A 843 17.20 44.84 -2.48
N TRP A 844 18.42 45.13 -2.93
CA TRP A 844 19.55 44.18 -2.93
C TRP A 844 20.50 44.35 -1.73
N SER A 845 20.39 45.44 -0.97
CA SER A 845 21.29 45.72 0.15
C SER A 845 21.08 44.75 1.31
N LEU A 846 22.17 44.10 1.73
CA LEU A 846 22.25 43.25 2.93
C LEU A 846 22.63 44.03 4.19
N SER A 847 22.90 45.34 4.09
CA SER A 847 23.23 46.15 5.25
C SER A 847 21.99 46.32 6.14
N PRO A 848 22.09 46.12 7.47
CA PRO A 848 20.98 46.34 8.39
C PRO A 848 20.64 47.82 8.47
N ASP A 849 19.34 48.13 8.52
CA ASP A 849 18.84 49.49 8.69
C ASP A 849 18.43 49.71 10.16
N PRO A 850 19.01 50.68 10.88
CA PRO A 850 18.67 50.96 12.27
C PRO A 850 17.23 51.41 12.48
N GLY A 851 16.65 52.18 11.54
CA GLY A 851 15.25 52.61 11.60
C GLY A 851 14.31 51.41 11.58
N THR A 852 14.51 50.52 10.60
CA THR A 852 13.82 49.23 10.49
C THR A 852 14.00 48.35 11.73
N THR A 853 15.21 48.34 12.34
CA THR A 853 15.48 47.57 13.56
C THR A 853 14.58 48.02 14.70
N LYS A 854 14.54 49.33 14.95
CA LYS A 854 13.71 49.92 16.00
C LYS A 854 12.23 49.64 15.75
N ASP A 855 11.79 49.88 14.52
CA ASP A 855 10.39 49.68 14.10
C ASP A 855 9.92 48.22 14.25
N ILE A 856 10.72 47.22 13.85
CA ILE A 856 10.42 45.80 14.09
C ILE A 856 10.29 45.51 15.59
N PHE A 857 11.24 46.01 16.39
CA PHE A 857 11.27 45.75 17.83
C PHE A 857 10.06 46.37 18.53
N ASP A 858 9.72 47.62 18.21
CA ASP A 858 8.57 48.35 18.77
C ASP A 858 7.25 47.64 18.44
N ARG A 859 7.05 47.20 17.18
CA ARG A 859 5.85 46.43 16.80
C ARG A 859 5.75 45.09 17.52
N CYS A 860 6.87 44.36 17.66
CA CYS A 860 6.87 43.09 18.37
C CYS A 860 6.61 43.29 19.87
N CYS A 861 7.17 44.32 20.50
CA CYS A 861 6.92 44.66 21.90
C CYS A 861 5.47 45.12 22.13
N SER A 862 4.81 45.72 21.13
CA SER A 862 3.39 46.02 21.20
C SER A 862 2.51 44.77 21.28
N LEU A 863 2.88 43.70 20.56
CA LEU A 863 2.15 42.42 20.57
C LEU A 863 2.50 41.54 21.79
N GLU A 864 3.74 41.58 22.26
CA GLU A 864 4.21 40.84 23.42
C GLU A 864 5.05 41.76 24.32
N PRO A 865 4.42 42.48 25.26
CA PRO A 865 5.10 43.46 26.11
C PRO A 865 6.25 42.89 26.95
N SER A 866 6.27 41.58 27.22
CA SER A 866 7.40 40.95 27.92
C SER A 866 8.73 41.01 27.14
N LEU A 867 8.70 41.35 25.85
CA LEU A 867 9.92 41.53 25.03
C LEU A 867 10.74 42.78 25.39
N TRP A 868 10.19 43.74 26.12
CA TRP A 868 10.97 44.91 26.60
C TRP A 868 12.17 44.51 27.47
N GLY A 869 12.11 43.34 28.12
CA GLY A 869 13.22 42.78 28.90
C GLY A 869 14.20 41.89 28.11
N ALA A 870 14.05 41.79 26.77
CA ALA A 870 14.89 40.93 25.96
C ALA A 870 16.34 41.42 25.88
N GLN A 871 17.29 40.48 25.83
CA GLN A 871 18.73 40.76 25.77
C GLN A 871 19.34 40.26 24.45
N ASN A 872 20.59 40.65 24.16
CA ASN A 872 21.37 40.16 23.01
C ASN A 872 20.63 40.29 21.66
N ILE A 873 20.33 41.53 21.26
CA ILE A 873 19.65 41.81 19.98
C ILE A 873 20.67 41.73 18.84
N GLU A 874 20.60 40.66 18.05
CA GLU A 874 21.38 40.51 16.82
C GLU A 874 20.51 40.80 15.59
N VAL A 875 21.03 41.57 14.65
CA VAL A 875 20.33 41.91 13.40
C VAL A 875 20.86 41.07 12.25
N LYS A 876 19.95 40.45 11.49
CA LYS A 876 20.28 39.73 10.26
C LYS A 876 19.39 40.22 9.11
N VAL A 877 19.95 40.23 7.90
CA VAL A 877 19.25 40.64 6.68
C VAL A 877 19.42 39.55 5.63
N GLY A 878 18.33 39.21 4.94
CA GLY A 878 18.32 38.22 3.87
C GLY A 878 17.46 38.67 2.69
N LEU A 879 17.79 38.19 1.49
CA LEU A 879 17.05 38.46 0.27
C LEU A 879 16.19 37.26 -0.08
N ARG A 880 14.87 37.37 0.11
CA ARG A 880 13.92 36.30 -0.25
C ARG A 880 13.82 36.23 -1.78
N PRO A 881 14.05 35.06 -2.40
CA PRO A 881 14.00 34.90 -3.86
C PRO A 881 12.55 34.79 -4.33
N SER A 882 11.86 35.92 -4.43
CA SER A 882 10.42 35.97 -4.70
C SER A 882 10.14 35.90 -6.20
N ARG A 883 9.19 35.05 -6.57
CA ARG A 883 8.75 34.82 -7.94
C ARG A 883 7.25 34.53 -7.93
N TRP A 884 6.53 34.91 -8.99
CA TRP A 884 5.09 34.69 -9.10
C TRP A 884 4.69 33.20 -8.95
N CYS A 885 5.43 32.30 -9.58
CA CYS A 885 5.33 30.86 -9.42
C CYS A 885 6.71 30.30 -9.08
N VAL A 886 6.79 29.28 -8.21
CA VAL A 886 8.07 28.57 -8.01
C VAL A 886 8.51 27.98 -9.35
N ARG A 887 9.74 28.26 -9.79
CA ARG A 887 10.27 27.70 -11.03
C ARG A 887 10.76 26.29 -10.75
N LEU A 888 9.93 25.33 -11.10
CA LEU A 888 10.16 23.90 -10.92
C LEU A 888 9.87 23.15 -12.22
N GLU A 889 10.87 23.11 -13.10
CA GLU A 889 10.70 22.58 -14.46
C GLU A 889 12.03 22.05 -15.01
N ARG A 890 11.92 21.19 -16.02
CA ARG A 890 13.05 20.71 -16.80
C ARG A 890 13.23 21.57 -18.06
N GLN A 891 14.43 22.11 -18.24
CA GLN A 891 14.86 22.81 -19.44
C GLN A 891 16.06 22.09 -20.06
N VAL A 892 16.15 22.03 -21.38
CA VAL A 892 17.35 21.52 -22.08
C VAL A 892 18.02 22.71 -22.76
N LEU A 893 19.19 23.11 -22.26
CA LEU A 893 19.99 24.16 -22.88
C LEU A 893 20.76 23.58 -24.06
N SER A 894 20.94 24.36 -25.13
CA SER A 894 21.70 23.96 -26.32
C SER A 894 22.64 25.08 -26.74
N ARG A 895 23.94 24.77 -26.83
CA ARG A 895 24.98 25.70 -27.30
C ARG A 895 25.97 24.90 -28.14
N GLY A 896 26.22 25.34 -29.37
CA GLY A 896 27.14 24.65 -30.29
C GLY A 896 26.76 23.19 -30.62
N GLY A 897 25.46 22.84 -30.58
CA GLY A 897 24.97 21.48 -30.86
C GLY A 897 25.00 20.49 -29.69
N VAL A 898 25.63 20.85 -28.56
CA VAL A 898 25.63 20.05 -27.32
C VAL A 898 24.40 20.39 -26.49
N LYS A 899 23.72 19.36 -25.95
CA LYS A 899 22.54 19.52 -25.09
C LYS A 899 22.91 19.31 -23.62
N LEU A 900 22.44 20.22 -22.76
CA LEU A 900 22.65 20.19 -21.32
C LEU A 900 21.29 20.17 -20.60
N PRO A 901 20.87 19.03 -20.04
CA PRO A 901 19.66 18.94 -19.22
C PRO A 901 19.82 19.70 -17.91
N VAL A 902 18.94 20.65 -17.66
CA VAL A 902 18.88 21.47 -16.44
C VAL A 902 17.50 21.35 -15.81
N VAL A 903 17.45 21.01 -14.52
CA VAL A 903 16.23 21.08 -13.71
C VAL A 903 16.31 22.33 -12.84
N HIS A 904 15.37 23.26 -13.01
CA HIS A 904 15.29 24.46 -12.18
C HIS A 904 14.43 24.17 -10.95
N ASN A 905 14.88 24.60 -9.76
CA ASN A 905 14.12 24.56 -8.51
C ASN A 905 14.47 25.80 -7.65
N TYR A 906 13.87 26.95 -7.97
CA TYR A 906 14.09 28.21 -7.23
C TYR A 906 12.85 29.13 -7.30
N GLY A 907 12.94 30.32 -6.68
CA GLY A 907 11.81 31.25 -6.64
C GLY A 907 10.84 31.01 -5.48
N HIS A 908 11.32 30.43 -4.38
CA HIS A 908 10.50 30.02 -3.23
C HIS A 908 10.05 31.17 -2.32
N GLY A 909 10.48 32.40 -2.54
CA GLY A 909 10.10 33.56 -1.73
C GLY A 909 10.31 33.34 -0.22
N ALA A 910 9.29 33.66 0.57
CA ALA A 910 9.29 33.46 2.02
C ALA A 910 8.94 32.02 2.46
N GLY A 911 8.31 31.22 1.60
CA GLY A 911 7.78 29.90 1.94
C GLY A 911 8.77 28.73 1.78
N GLY A 912 10.04 28.99 1.46
CA GLY A 912 11.01 27.94 1.13
C GLY A 912 11.12 26.83 2.18
N PHE A 913 11.20 27.16 3.48
CA PHE A 913 11.23 26.13 4.53
C PHE A 913 9.94 25.32 4.64
N SER A 914 8.79 25.92 4.33
CA SER A 914 7.48 25.26 4.40
C SER A 914 7.26 24.25 3.26
N VAL A 915 7.93 24.40 2.12
CA VAL A 915 7.71 23.54 0.93
C VAL A 915 8.97 22.85 0.40
N HIS A 916 10.12 22.98 1.08
CA HIS A 916 11.42 22.53 0.56
C HIS A 916 11.45 21.03 0.22
N ARG A 917 10.81 20.17 1.02
CA ARG A 917 10.87 18.71 0.83
C ARG A 917 9.96 18.28 -0.32
N GLY A 918 8.77 18.87 -0.41
CA GLY A 918 7.83 18.60 -1.50
C GLY A 918 8.37 19.05 -2.86
N THR A 919 8.95 20.25 -2.92
CA THR A 919 9.58 20.76 -4.16
C THR A 919 10.86 19.99 -4.50
N ALA A 920 11.62 19.54 -3.52
CA ALA A 920 12.77 18.65 -3.72
C ALA A 920 12.39 17.28 -4.31
N LYS A 921 11.29 16.67 -3.86
CA LYS A 921 10.78 15.41 -4.42
C LYS A 921 10.38 15.56 -5.88
N GLU A 922 9.71 16.64 -6.23
CA GLU A 922 9.31 16.92 -7.60
C GLU A 922 10.52 17.26 -8.49
N ALA A 923 11.52 17.98 -7.97
CA ALA A 923 12.80 18.15 -8.66
C ALA A 923 13.51 16.82 -8.91
N ALA A 924 13.55 15.91 -7.92
CA ALA A 924 14.11 14.58 -8.07
C ALA A 924 13.35 13.76 -9.14
N ARG A 925 12.02 13.87 -9.19
CA ARG A 925 11.19 13.25 -10.25
C ARG A 925 11.62 13.71 -11.65
N LEU A 926 11.81 15.03 -11.85
CA LEU A 926 12.30 15.60 -13.11
C LEU A 926 13.73 15.16 -13.45
N VAL A 927 14.61 15.01 -12.45
CA VAL A 927 15.95 14.42 -12.65
C VAL A 927 15.84 12.97 -13.11
N GLY A 928 14.92 12.18 -12.56
CA GLY A 928 14.62 10.83 -13.03
C GLY A 928 14.23 10.77 -14.51
N GLU A 929 13.41 11.72 -14.97
CA GLU A 929 13.07 11.85 -16.40
C GLU A 929 14.29 12.19 -17.27
N CYS A 930 15.19 13.04 -16.79
CA CYS A 930 16.46 13.34 -17.48
C CYS A 930 17.35 12.10 -17.58
N ILE A 931 17.48 11.32 -16.50
CA ILE A 931 18.26 10.07 -16.49
C ILE A 931 17.69 9.08 -17.50
N ALA A 932 16.37 8.90 -17.51
CA ALA A 932 15.70 8.02 -18.47
C ALA A 932 15.92 8.47 -19.93
N ALA A 933 15.89 9.79 -20.20
CA ALA A 933 16.15 10.34 -21.52
C ALA A 933 17.60 10.10 -21.98
N LEU A 934 18.59 10.24 -21.09
CA LEU A 934 20.00 9.97 -21.38
C LEU A 934 20.25 8.49 -21.71
N GLN A 935 19.61 7.59 -20.96
CA GLN A 935 19.67 6.14 -21.23
C GLN A 935 19.01 5.79 -22.57
N GLY A 936 17.85 6.38 -22.87
CA GLY A 936 17.12 6.19 -24.13
C GLY A 936 17.85 6.70 -25.38
N SER A 937 18.57 7.83 -25.28
CA SER A 937 19.39 8.34 -26.39
C SER A 937 20.62 7.48 -26.67
N SER A 938 21.22 6.88 -25.63
CA SER A 938 22.37 5.97 -25.80
C SER A 938 21.99 4.68 -26.53
N SER A 939 20.76 4.19 -26.33
CA SER A 939 20.22 3.04 -27.08
C SER A 939 19.89 3.36 -28.55
N ARG A 940 19.49 4.60 -28.88
CA ARG A 940 19.20 5.02 -30.27
C ARG A 940 20.44 5.38 -31.09
N ALA A 941 21.53 5.82 -30.46
CA ALA A 941 22.80 6.09 -31.14
C ALA A 941 23.64 4.82 -31.39
N LYS A 942 23.20 3.66 -30.86
CA LYS A 942 23.82 2.34 -31.04
C LYS A 942 23.05 1.43 -32.02
N LEU A 943 21.89 1.89 -32.49
CA LEU A 943 21.11 1.32 -33.61
C LEU A 943 21.40 2.15 -34.85
#